data_AF-Q0BRQ3-F1
#
_entry.id   AF-Q0BRQ3-F1
#
_cell.length_a   1.000
_cell.length_b   1.000
_cell.length_c   1.000
_cell.angle_alpha   90.00
_cell.angle_beta   90.00
_cell.angle_gamma   90.00
#
_symmetry.space_group_name_H-M   'P 1'
#
loop_
_entity.id
_entity.type
_entity.pdbx_description
1 polymer ?
#
loop_
_entity_poly.entity_id
_entity_poly.type
_entity_poly.pdbx_seq_one_letter_code
_entity_poly.pdbx_strand_id
1 'polypeptide(L)'
;MALISISSGVSSSGLVIGQSGSLSAIQYDTAIVNGAVTSTSLNSSGAMTVASGGIADLTVINGGAQVVNWGGRVSGTVIGDAGTQTILYSGLADGTQINSGGRQYMYGLATNTVVAGDTAQQIVDSGGVASGTVLTAGGQMVIRQNSIGANAVISGTGKISLGSAGWLRGSLTFTGNGSGTLAVLDQTVDVSNTVISGFKADDAIDLASMRYVNSASVIQTSRAGVVKIVAGTSSAYLKFSSDSLAGQVLLAQNDGAGGTQVYTASGIHPFTNDITLYGYSTATQVTAQFSLNSSFGGTYANLGTGDLSADGKTYIVSGRPEDVSSALTNLAFLPTAGGTAPSSISVVLKNETAPVYVKLNTSLSQYLAGGAGKNTITGGAGADTLASGSGGGYLYASGQGDILIGGRGATFFEDGEGYTTIFGGKGHDSIVASANHNLLMTGLGGSTVNMKGQENTLWSNGSDTVVAYAGVNTVIGSGEGARFLVANGQSSPIFIGMGGSNTIIGADGASTMFGTAGSLIYTGGGSGSGLVLLGSGSKGELYGGDAGTMLAFGQSGATLTYYGGNGSRDTIQGGSGNITVEGATNGTFFAGSAGSNVIDVTRNSTVFGGGDGDILRSHGEGNVLQAGSGNTTLSGYWAPGTVMFAGTGNALMAGSVSMKAVDIFAFTNGRGGGSDTISGFQKGVDRLVFNGFSEQQVDAAYFTMRPDTAGNVHFTLSDNTRITLQGVPFLFRSDFG
;
A
#
# COMPACT_ATOMS: atom_id res chain seq x y z
N MET A 1 24.12 -84.13 18.03
CA MET A 1 24.53 -82.85 17.44
C MET A 1 25.03 -83.16 16.04
N ALA A 2 24.27 -82.83 14.99
CA ALA A 2 24.76 -83.01 13.63
C ALA A 2 25.45 -81.70 13.17
N LEU A 3 26.69 -81.81 12.70
CA LEU A 3 27.41 -80.71 12.07
C LEU A 3 27.41 -80.95 10.55
N ILE A 4 26.83 -80.03 9.80
CA ILE A 4 26.82 -80.05 8.34
C ILE A 4 27.82 -79.01 7.85
N SER A 5 28.84 -79.43 7.11
CA SER A 5 29.82 -78.50 6.52
C SER A 5 29.64 -78.46 5.01
N ILE A 6 29.39 -77.27 4.47
CA ILE A 6 29.38 -77.02 3.02
C ILE A 6 30.70 -76.35 2.67
N SER A 7 31.62 -77.13 2.10
CA SER A 7 32.95 -76.67 1.71
C SER A 7 32.91 -75.65 0.58
N SER A 8 33.98 -74.87 0.43
CA SER A 8 34.16 -73.95 -0.70
C SER A 8 34.02 -74.69 -2.05
N GLY A 9 33.35 -74.05 -3.01
CA GLY A 9 33.05 -74.62 -4.33
C GLY A 9 31.89 -75.62 -4.38
N VAL A 10 31.31 -75.99 -3.23
CA VAL A 10 30.15 -76.88 -3.15
C VAL A 10 28.87 -76.06 -3.00
N SER A 11 27.83 -76.45 -3.74
CA SER A 11 26.47 -75.91 -3.60
C SER A 11 25.50 -76.95 -3.05
N SER A 12 24.54 -76.52 -2.23
CA SER A 12 23.43 -77.34 -1.73
C SER A 12 22.10 -76.58 -1.81
N SER A 13 20.99 -77.30 -1.86
CA SER A 13 19.64 -76.71 -1.93
C SER A 13 18.67 -77.47 -1.05
N GLY A 14 17.71 -76.76 -0.45
CA GLY A 14 16.61 -77.36 0.30
C GLY A 14 17.01 -77.99 1.64
N LEU A 15 18.12 -77.55 2.23
CA LEU A 15 18.56 -78.06 3.52
C LEU A 15 17.53 -77.72 4.60
N VAL A 16 17.24 -78.65 5.51
CA VAL A 16 16.42 -78.40 6.70
C VAL A 16 17.29 -78.68 7.93
N ILE A 17 17.43 -77.67 8.80
CA ILE A 17 18.26 -77.73 10.00
C ILE A 17 17.39 -77.47 11.22
N GLY A 18 17.47 -78.34 12.23
CA GLY A 18 16.63 -78.29 13.40
C GLY A 18 15.34 -79.10 13.24
N GLN A 19 14.63 -79.29 14.35
CA GLN A 19 13.50 -80.22 14.40
C GLN A 19 12.24 -79.62 13.78
N SER A 20 11.49 -80.43 13.04
CA SER A 20 10.10 -80.14 12.67
C SER A 20 9.17 -80.87 13.65
N GLY A 21 8.67 -80.17 14.68
CA GLY A 21 7.67 -80.68 15.60
C GLY A 21 8.15 -80.97 17.04
N SER A 22 7.16 -81.22 17.93
CA SER A 22 7.33 -81.37 19.38
C SER A 22 7.82 -82.78 19.75
N LEU A 23 9.14 -82.95 19.92
CA LEU A 23 9.72 -84.15 20.53
C LEU A 23 10.98 -83.82 21.36
N SER A 24 10.74 -83.65 22.66
CA SER A 24 11.54 -83.83 23.90
C SER A 24 13.06 -84.17 23.92
N ALA A 25 13.88 -83.90 22.90
CA ALA A 25 15.35 -84.04 23.02
C ALA A 25 16.07 -82.86 22.35
N ILE A 26 16.74 -82.03 23.16
CA ILE A 26 17.52 -80.86 22.75
C ILE A 26 18.75 -81.35 21.96
N GLN A 27 18.63 -81.41 20.64
CA GLN A 27 19.75 -81.64 19.74
C GLN A 27 19.89 -80.40 18.86
N TYR A 28 20.94 -79.62 19.08
CA TYR A 28 21.33 -78.54 18.17
C TYR A 28 21.90 -79.15 16.90
N ASP A 29 21.33 -78.78 15.76
CA ASP A 29 21.89 -79.08 14.45
C ASP A 29 22.48 -77.79 13.88
N THR A 30 23.75 -77.84 13.47
CA THR A 30 24.51 -76.68 13.03
C THR A 30 25.01 -76.90 11.61
N ALA A 31 24.85 -75.92 10.74
CA ALA A 31 25.58 -75.85 9.47
C ALA A 31 26.67 -74.78 9.47
N ILE A 32 27.81 -75.08 8.85
CA ILE A 32 28.84 -74.10 8.51
C ILE A 32 28.94 -74.04 6.98
N VAL A 33 28.67 -72.87 6.41
CA VAL A 33 28.64 -72.64 4.96
C VAL A 33 29.88 -71.86 4.55
N ASN A 34 30.82 -72.54 3.90
CA ASN A 34 31.98 -71.94 3.20
C ASN A 34 31.78 -71.92 1.67
N GLY A 35 30.83 -72.71 1.15
CA GLY A 35 30.38 -72.73 -0.25
C GLY A 35 29.08 -71.94 -0.43
N ALA A 36 28.11 -72.52 -1.14
CA ALA A 36 26.81 -71.89 -1.39
C ALA A 36 25.65 -72.78 -0.93
N VAL A 37 24.61 -72.20 -0.32
CA VAL A 37 23.36 -72.88 -0.03
C VAL A 37 22.17 -72.06 -0.51
N THR A 38 21.10 -72.74 -0.93
CA THR A 38 19.86 -72.09 -1.36
C THR A 38 18.64 -72.72 -0.69
N SER A 39 17.59 -71.94 -0.43
CA SER A 39 16.31 -72.43 0.11
C SER A 39 16.44 -73.26 1.40
N THR A 40 17.35 -72.85 2.29
CA THR A 40 17.57 -73.57 3.56
C THR A 40 16.52 -73.18 4.59
N SER A 41 15.91 -74.14 5.29
CA SER A 41 15.00 -73.90 6.42
C SER A 41 15.71 -74.13 7.75
N LEU A 42 15.75 -73.11 8.61
CA LEU A 42 16.27 -73.16 9.97
C LEU A 42 15.08 -73.17 10.95
N ASN A 43 14.75 -74.35 11.45
CA ASN A 43 13.69 -74.53 12.45
C ASN A 43 14.22 -74.32 13.87
N SER A 44 13.37 -74.48 14.88
CA SER A 44 13.76 -74.44 16.29
C SER A 44 15.01 -75.28 16.57
N SER A 45 15.97 -74.69 17.29
CA SER A 45 17.29 -75.27 17.61
C SER A 45 18.23 -75.50 16.42
N GLY A 46 17.81 -75.16 15.20
CA GLY A 46 18.66 -75.14 14.01
C GLY A 46 19.52 -73.88 13.96
N ALA A 47 20.80 -74.05 13.66
CA ALA A 47 21.75 -72.95 13.52
C ALA A 47 22.51 -73.04 12.18
N MET A 48 22.75 -71.91 11.55
CA MET A 48 23.62 -71.80 10.38
C MET A 48 24.63 -70.68 10.57
N THR A 49 25.90 -70.97 10.34
CA THR A 49 26.96 -69.97 10.22
C THR A 49 27.37 -69.86 8.75
N VAL A 50 27.19 -68.69 8.17
CA VAL A 50 27.72 -68.35 6.84
C VAL A 50 29.11 -67.75 7.04
N ALA A 51 30.14 -68.53 6.72
CA ALA A 51 31.53 -68.17 6.91
C ALA A 51 32.04 -67.24 5.79
N SER A 52 33.30 -66.83 5.87
CA SER A 52 33.94 -65.97 4.86
C SER A 52 33.90 -66.62 3.47
N GLY A 53 33.38 -65.89 2.48
CA GLY A 53 33.17 -66.38 1.12
C GLY A 53 31.95 -67.29 0.95
N GLY A 54 31.29 -67.66 2.05
CA GLY A 54 30.05 -68.42 2.04
C GLY A 54 28.86 -67.58 1.56
N ILE A 55 27.93 -68.22 0.86
CA ILE A 55 26.71 -67.61 0.34
C ILE A 55 25.50 -68.43 0.80
N ALA A 56 24.47 -67.77 1.34
CA ALA A 56 23.19 -68.42 1.63
C ALA A 56 22.02 -67.60 1.08
N ASP A 57 21.31 -68.15 0.10
CA ASP A 57 20.18 -67.49 -0.55
C ASP A 57 18.85 -68.12 -0.16
N LEU A 58 17.82 -67.30 0.00
CA LEU A 58 16.45 -67.73 0.29
C LEU A 58 16.33 -68.59 1.56
N THR A 59 17.17 -68.33 2.57
CA THR A 59 17.06 -69.00 3.87
C THR A 59 15.76 -68.59 4.56
N VAL A 60 15.02 -69.55 5.12
CA VAL A 60 13.83 -69.31 5.96
C VAL A 60 14.17 -69.67 7.40
N ILE A 61 13.98 -68.75 8.34
CA ILE A 61 14.33 -68.91 9.76
C ILE A 61 13.04 -68.90 10.61
N ASN A 62 12.60 -70.06 11.07
CA ASN A 62 11.41 -70.24 11.91
C ASN A 62 11.81 -70.83 13.27
N GLY A 63 12.14 -69.96 14.23
CA GLY A 63 12.69 -70.34 15.55
C GLY A 63 14.18 -70.73 15.57
N GLY A 64 14.83 -70.79 14.41
CA GLY A 64 16.28 -71.03 14.28
C GLY A 64 17.15 -69.77 14.34
N ALA A 65 18.45 -69.93 14.10
CA ALA A 65 19.42 -68.83 14.08
C ALA A 65 20.37 -68.88 12.88
N GLN A 66 20.53 -67.75 12.17
CA GLN A 66 21.55 -67.58 11.14
C GLN A 66 22.58 -66.53 11.58
N VAL A 67 23.86 -66.90 11.58
CA VAL A 67 24.98 -65.99 11.84
C VAL A 67 25.76 -65.79 10.56
N VAL A 68 25.94 -64.53 10.15
CA VAL A 68 26.72 -64.16 8.96
C VAL A 68 28.02 -63.52 9.43
N ASN A 69 29.13 -64.25 9.28
CA ASN A 69 30.45 -63.82 9.68
C ASN A 69 31.05 -62.81 8.69
N TRP A 70 32.26 -62.31 8.98
CA TRP A 70 33.01 -61.47 8.08
C TRP A 70 33.11 -62.10 6.68
N GLY A 71 32.83 -61.32 5.63
CA GLY A 71 32.91 -61.78 4.24
C GLY A 71 31.87 -62.84 3.84
N GLY A 72 30.96 -63.22 4.74
CA GLY A 72 29.78 -64.03 4.40
C GLY A 72 28.67 -63.17 3.80
N ARG A 73 27.89 -63.75 2.88
CA ARG A 73 26.77 -63.06 2.23
C ARG A 73 25.49 -63.87 2.32
N VAL A 74 24.38 -63.19 2.59
CA VAL A 74 23.04 -63.77 2.53
C VAL A 74 22.11 -62.90 1.69
N SER A 75 21.21 -63.53 0.95
CA SER A 75 20.22 -62.82 0.13
C SER A 75 18.83 -63.43 0.28
N GLY A 76 17.80 -62.57 0.34
CA GLY A 76 16.40 -63.01 0.38
C GLY A 76 16.04 -63.85 1.60
N THR A 77 16.73 -63.65 2.74
CA THR A 77 16.42 -64.39 3.97
C THR A 77 15.06 -63.98 4.52
N VAL A 78 14.21 -64.93 4.88
CA VAL A 78 12.93 -64.68 5.55
C VAL A 78 13.04 -65.10 7.02
N ILE A 79 12.79 -64.18 7.95
CA ILE A 79 12.81 -64.42 9.39
C ILE A 79 11.37 -64.44 9.90
N GLY A 80 10.90 -65.61 10.32
CA GLY A 80 9.60 -65.82 10.94
C GLY A 80 9.64 -65.73 12.46
N ASP A 81 8.57 -66.21 13.10
CA ASP A 81 8.40 -66.17 14.56
C ASP A 81 9.59 -66.83 15.29
N ALA A 82 10.05 -66.17 16.36
CA ALA A 82 11.24 -66.48 17.15
C ALA A 82 12.56 -66.68 16.37
N GLY A 83 12.58 -66.47 15.04
CA GLY A 83 13.76 -66.57 14.21
C GLY A 83 14.74 -65.43 14.45
N THR A 84 16.04 -65.73 14.35
CA THR A 84 17.09 -64.72 14.52
C THR A 84 18.11 -64.75 13.39
N GLN A 85 18.48 -63.57 12.89
CA GLN A 85 19.61 -63.39 11.99
C GLN A 85 20.59 -62.40 12.62
N THR A 86 21.85 -62.78 12.76
CA THR A 86 22.92 -61.91 13.26
C THR A 86 23.92 -61.64 12.15
N ILE A 87 24.02 -60.39 11.73
CA ILE A 87 25.00 -59.93 10.73
C ILE A 87 26.18 -59.32 11.47
N LEU A 88 27.30 -60.03 11.53
CA LEU A 88 28.51 -59.56 12.19
C LEU A 88 29.29 -58.58 11.31
N TYR A 89 30.32 -57.96 11.87
CA TYR A 89 31.20 -57.02 11.17
C TYR A 89 31.67 -57.57 9.82
N SER A 90 31.53 -56.76 8.76
CA SER A 90 31.83 -57.12 7.36
C SER A 90 31.02 -58.28 6.78
N GLY A 91 29.97 -58.76 7.46
CA GLY A 91 28.93 -59.59 6.87
C GLY A 91 27.93 -58.74 6.08
N LEU A 92 27.31 -59.35 5.06
CA LEU A 92 26.33 -58.69 4.18
C LEU A 92 25.01 -59.47 4.14
N ALA A 93 23.91 -58.79 4.43
CA ALA A 93 22.56 -59.26 4.15
C ALA A 93 21.86 -58.36 3.13
N ASP A 94 21.22 -58.94 2.13
CA ASP A 94 20.47 -58.18 1.12
C ASP A 94 19.06 -58.74 0.95
N GLY A 95 18.04 -57.88 1.04
CA GLY A 95 16.65 -58.28 0.84
C GLY A 95 16.08 -59.17 1.94
N THR A 96 16.56 -59.05 3.18
CA THR A 96 15.97 -59.78 4.32
C THR A 96 14.53 -59.34 4.55
N GLN A 97 13.59 -60.28 4.70
CA GLN A 97 12.22 -60.03 5.15
C GLN A 97 12.06 -60.50 6.59
N ILE A 98 11.75 -59.59 7.50
CA ILE A 98 11.50 -59.87 8.92
C ILE A 98 9.99 -59.82 9.15
N ASN A 99 9.40 -60.93 9.54
CA ASN A 99 7.99 -61.03 9.89
C ASN A 99 7.78 -60.94 11.41
N SER A 100 6.52 -60.89 11.85
CA SER A 100 6.10 -60.89 13.26
C SER A 100 6.89 -61.91 14.10
N GLY A 101 7.46 -61.46 15.22
CA GLY A 101 8.28 -62.27 16.13
C GLY A 101 9.74 -62.47 15.71
N GLY A 102 10.09 -62.16 14.45
CA GLY A 102 11.44 -62.28 13.92
C GLY A 102 12.36 -61.12 14.30
N ARG A 103 13.67 -61.39 14.45
CA ARG A 103 14.68 -60.37 14.77
C ARG A 103 15.93 -60.46 13.89
N GLN A 104 16.39 -59.32 13.40
CA GLN A 104 17.71 -59.15 12.79
C GLN A 104 18.59 -58.27 13.68
N TYR A 105 19.75 -58.78 14.11
CA TYR A 105 20.78 -58.02 14.82
C TYR A 105 21.90 -57.66 13.86
N MET A 106 22.29 -56.38 13.84
CA MET A 106 23.23 -55.86 12.86
C MET A 106 24.44 -55.20 13.51
N TYR A 107 25.61 -55.74 13.19
CA TYR A 107 26.93 -55.16 13.42
C TYR A 107 27.70 -54.98 12.08
N GLY A 108 27.18 -55.54 10.98
CA GLY A 108 27.66 -55.38 9.60
C GLY A 108 26.69 -54.59 8.71
N LEU A 109 26.58 -54.95 7.43
CA LEU A 109 25.74 -54.25 6.45
C LEU A 109 24.47 -55.05 6.12
N ALA A 110 23.31 -54.42 6.22
CA ALA A 110 22.07 -54.94 5.63
C ALA A 110 21.47 -53.94 4.63
N THR A 111 21.09 -54.42 3.46
CA THR A 111 20.44 -53.63 2.40
C THR A 111 19.03 -54.14 2.11
N ASN A 112 18.11 -53.23 1.77
CA ASN A 112 16.77 -53.55 1.27
C ASN A 112 15.96 -54.46 2.22
N THR A 113 16.15 -54.32 3.52
CA THR A 113 15.42 -55.14 4.51
C THR A 113 13.97 -54.68 4.58
N VAL A 114 13.03 -55.61 4.65
CA VAL A 114 11.60 -55.32 4.90
C VAL A 114 11.26 -55.81 6.30
N VAL A 115 10.72 -54.94 7.15
CA VAL A 115 10.28 -55.27 8.51
C VAL A 115 8.76 -55.17 8.58
N ALA A 116 8.08 -56.28 8.84
CA ALA A 116 6.63 -56.40 8.75
C ALA A 116 6.01 -57.18 9.90
N GLY A 117 4.91 -56.67 10.46
CA GLY A 117 4.14 -57.33 11.50
C GLY A 117 4.52 -56.91 12.92
N ASP A 118 3.57 -57.11 13.82
CA ASP A 118 3.70 -56.73 15.22
C ASP A 118 4.88 -57.47 15.85
N THR A 119 5.77 -56.75 16.55
CA THR A 119 7.00 -57.27 17.19
C THR A 119 8.17 -57.64 16.25
N ALA A 120 8.06 -57.48 14.93
CA ALA A 120 9.19 -57.64 14.02
C ALA A 120 10.24 -56.54 14.25
N GLN A 121 11.51 -56.92 14.42
CA GLN A 121 12.57 -55.95 14.76
C GLN A 121 13.84 -56.10 13.91
N GLN A 122 14.32 -54.97 13.39
CA GLN A 122 15.69 -54.79 12.94
C GLN A 122 16.45 -53.94 13.97
N ILE A 123 17.50 -54.49 14.57
CA ILE A 123 18.28 -53.85 15.62
C ILE A 123 19.68 -53.56 15.07
N VAL A 124 19.97 -52.27 14.87
CA VAL A 124 21.25 -51.78 14.34
C VAL A 124 22.13 -51.32 15.51
N ASP A 125 23.12 -52.13 15.83
CA ASP A 125 24.06 -51.95 16.93
C ASP A 125 25.43 -51.49 16.43
N SER A 126 26.40 -51.38 17.35
CA SER A 126 27.75 -50.85 17.11
C SER A 126 28.37 -51.32 15.78
N GLY A 127 28.69 -50.35 14.91
CA GLY A 127 29.30 -50.58 13.59
C GLY A 127 28.34 -51.05 12.49
N GLY A 128 27.08 -51.33 12.82
CA GLY A 128 26.05 -51.74 11.88
C GLY A 128 25.56 -50.61 10.98
N VAL A 129 25.22 -50.96 9.73
CA VAL A 129 24.63 -50.06 8.74
C VAL A 129 23.42 -50.73 8.09
N ALA A 130 22.22 -50.17 8.30
CA ALA A 130 21.01 -50.55 7.59
C ALA A 130 20.72 -49.54 6.48
N SER A 131 20.58 -49.99 5.24
CA SER A 131 20.34 -49.10 4.10
C SER A 131 19.10 -49.55 3.30
N GLY A 132 18.17 -48.64 3.04
CA GLY A 132 16.97 -48.95 2.26
C GLY A 132 15.97 -49.84 3.00
N THR A 133 15.97 -49.83 4.34
CA THR A 133 14.98 -50.60 5.10
C THR A 133 13.59 -50.01 4.91
N VAL A 134 12.61 -50.87 4.62
CA VAL A 134 11.19 -50.54 4.58
C VAL A 134 10.49 -51.12 5.82
N LEU A 135 9.94 -50.26 6.65
CA LEU A 135 9.15 -50.64 7.81
C LEU A 135 7.67 -50.53 7.46
N THR A 136 6.94 -51.63 7.56
CA THR A 136 5.48 -51.67 7.32
C THR A 136 4.72 -51.77 8.65
N ALA A 137 3.41 -52.02 8.61
CA ALA A 137 2.57 -52.06 9.81
C ALA A 137 3.16 -52.94 10.92
N GLY A 138 3.34 -52.35 12.11
CA GLY A 138 3.89 -53.02 13.31
C GLY A 138 5.42 -53.20 13.33
N GLY A 139 6.10 -53.06 12.19
CA GLY A 139 7.54 -53.29 12.06
C GLY A 139 8.39 -52.19 12.71
N GLN A 140 9.48 -52.58 13.36
CA GLN A 140 10.36 -51.66 14.08
C GLN A 140 11.82 -51.75 13.66
N MET A 141 12.48 -50.60 13.55
CA MET A 141 13.93 -50.47 13.49
C MET A 141 14.42 -49.72 14.73
N VAL A 142 15.45 -50.25 15.39
CA VAL A 142 16.13 -49.60 16.51
C VAL A 142 17.57 -49.32 16.11
N ILE A 143 18.00 -48.06 16.18
CA ILE A 143 19.35 -47.61 15.82
C ILE A 143 20.02 -47.05 17.08
N ARG A 144 21.15 -47.60 17.49
CA ARG A 144 21.87 -47.18 18.70
C ARG A 144 23.37 -47.46 18.61
N GLN A 145 24.15 -46.88 19.52
CA GLN A 145 25.59 -47.19 19.71
C GLN A 145 26.47 -46.88 18.49
N ASN A 146 26.41 -45.67 17.93
CA ASN A 146 27.21 -45.25 16.77
C ASN A 146 26.91 -46.02 15.47
N SER A 147 25.69 -46.54 15.34
CA SER A 147 25.22 -47.23 14.13
C SER A 147 24.45 -46.29 13.20
N ILE A 148 24.22 -46.73 11.95
CA ILE A 148 23.64 -45.90 10.90
C ILE A 148 22.43 -46.59 10.27
N GLY A 149 21.30 -45.88 10.20
CA GLY A 149 20.23 -46.17 9.26
C GLY A 149 20.24 -45.16 8.11
N ALA A 150 20.16 -45.62 6.87
CA ALA A 150 20.18 -44.77 5.69
C ALA A 150 19.01 -45.07 4.76
N ASN A 151 18.41 -44.03 4.19
CA ASN A 151 17.36 -44.13 3.16
C ASN A 151 16.19 -45.03 3.60
N ALA A 152 15.72 -44.86 4.82
CA ALA A 152 14.66 -45.68 5.38
C ALA A 152 13.27 -45.22 4.88
N VAL A 153 12.34 -46.16 4.80
CA VAL A 153 10.93 -45.90 4.45
C VAL A 153 10.06 -46.39 5.60
N ILE A 154 9.20 -45.53 6.12
CA ILE A 154 8.12 -45.89 7.04
C ILE A 154 6.83 -45.96 6.23
N SER A 155 6.11 -47.07 6.34
CA SER A 155 4.84 -47.30 5.67
C SER A 155 3.77 -47.74 6.68
N GLY A 156 2.66 -47.01 6.73
CA GLY A 156 1.63 -47.22 7.75
C GLY A 156 2.19 -47.05 9.17
N THR A 157 1.90 -47.98 10.09
CA THR A 157 2.29 -47.88 11.51
C THR A 157 3.73 -48.30 11.83
N GLY A 158 4.63 -48.29 10.85
CA GLY A 158 6.05 -48.60 11.05
C GLY A 158 6.75 -47.60 11.98
N LYS A 159 7.80 -48.04 12.69
CA LYS A 159 8.50 -47.22 13.69
C LYS A 159 10.02 -47.31 13.63
N ILE A 160 10.68 -46.16 13.56
CA ILE A 160 12.13 -46.05 13.80
C ILE A 160 12.35 -45.48 15.20
N SER A 161 13.23 -46.09 15.98
CA SER A 161 13.65 -45.59 17.30
C SER A 161 15.16 -45.32 17.30
N LEU A 162 15.54 -44.06 17.48
CA LEU A 162 16.92 -43.63 17.60
C LEU A 162 17.30 -43.54 19.08
N GLY A 163 18.11 -44.50 19.52
CA GLY A 163 18.72 -44.48 20.85
C GLY A 163 20.03 -43.70 20.85
N SER A 164 20.72 -43.73 22.00
CA SER A 164 21.97 -42.99 22.22
C SER A 164 23.01 -43.27 21.12
N ALA A 165 23.56 -42.19 20.57
CA ALA A 165 24.53 -42.17 19.49
C ALA A 165 24.10 -42.91 18.19
N GLY A 166 22.82 -43.20 17.96
CA GLY A 166 22.32 -43.69 16.68
C GLY A 166 22.19 -42.57 15.65
N TRP A 167 22.39 -42.86 14.37
CA TRP A 167 22.32 -41.86 13.29
C TRP A 167 21.38 -42.27 12.18
N LEU A 168 20.54 -41.33 11.72
CA LEU A 168 19.90 -41.42 10.41
C LEU A 168 20.69 -40.59 9.38
N ARG A 169 20.77 -41.08 8.14
CA ARG A 169 21.42 -40.39 7.03
C ARG A 169 20.66 -40.53 5.72
N GLY A 170 20.87 -39.58 4.81
CA GLY A 170 20.22 -39.59 3.49
C GLY A 170 18.78 -39.16 3.61
N SER A 171 17.85 -40.05 3.27
CA SER A 171 16.41 -39.79 3.31
C SER A 171 15.66 -40.61 4.37
N LEU A 172 14.57 -40.06 4.87
CA LEU A 172 13.51 -40.77 5.56
C LEU A 172 12.19 -40.47 4.84
N THR A 173 11.52 -41.51 4.33
CA THR A 173 10.28 -41.34 3.57
C THR A 173 9.11 -41.96 4.31
N PHE A 174 8.08 -41.18 4.60
CA PHE A 174 6.79 -41.66 5.09
C PHE A 174 5.88 -41.96 3.88
N THR A 175 5.18 -43.09 3.92
CA THR A 175 4.32 -43.58 2.83
C THR A 175 3.08 -44.31 3.36
N GLY A 176 2.05 -44.44 2.52
CA GLY A 176 0.83 -45.19 2.88
C GLY A 176 -0.02 -44.49 3.94
N ASN A 177 -1.09 -45.14 4.40
CA ASN A 177 -1.98 -44.64 5.46
C ASN A 177 -1.68 -45.32 6.81
N GLY A 178 -1.67 -44.54 7.89
CA GLY A 178 -1.37 -45.02 9.24
C GLY A 178 -0.31 -44.15 9.93
N SER A 179 -0.29 -44.21 11.27
CA SER A 179 0.58 -43.36 12.08
C SER A 179 2.03 -43.85 12.14
N GLY A 180 2.81 -43.53 11.10
CA GLY A 180 4.23 -43.77 11.08
C GLY A 180 4.94 -42.95 12.14
N THR A 181 5.97 -43.51 12.79
CA THR A 181 6.67 -42.81 13.89
C THR A 181 8.19 -42.84 13.75
N LEU A 182 8.81 -41.67 13.81
CA LEU A 182 10.23 -41.52 14.15
C LEU A 182 10.35 -41.10 15.61
N ALA A 183 10.90 -41.96 16.47
CA ALA A 183 11.16 -41.66 17.87
C ALA A 183 12.64 -41.35 18.10
N VAL A 184 12.95 -40.15 18.59
CA VAL A 184 14.30 -39.68 18.95
C VAL A 184 14.42 -39.71 20.47
N LEU A 185 15.04 -40.77 20.99
CA LEU A 185 15.03 -41.10 22.42
C LEU A 185 16.12 -40.39 23.22
N ASP A 186 17.11 -39.76 22.56
CA ASP A 186 18.25 -39.10 23.18
C ASP A 186 18.52 -37.76 22.49
N GLN A 187 18.74 -36.69 23.28
CA GLN A 187 18.96 -35.32 22.80
C GLN A 187 20.26 -35.16 22.02
N THR A 188 21.19 -36.11 22.16
CA THR A 188 22.47 -36.12 21.44
C THR A 188 22.34 -36.57 19.98
N VAL A 189 21.17 -37.10 19.58
CA VAL A 189 20.93 -37.61 18.24
C VAL A 189 20.57 -36.46 17.28
N ASP A 190 21.43 -36.22 16.29
CA ASP A 190 21.22 -35.22 15.25
C ASP A 190 20.55 -35.84 14.01
N VAL A 191 19.28 -35.48 13.79
CA VAL A 191 18.48 -35.85 12.61
C VAL A 191 18.45 -34.77 11.53
N SER A 192 19.12 -33.63 11.74
CA SER A 192 19.08 -32.48 10.81
C SER A 192 19.70 -32.76 9.43
N ASN A 193 20.52 -33.80 9.34
CA ASN A 193 21.16 -34.25 8.11
C ASN A 193 20.33 -35.28 7.31
N THR A 194 19.16 -35.67 7.81
CA THR A 194 18.23 -36.56 7.10
C THR A 194 17.10 -35.76 6.47
N VAL A 195 16.85 -35.96 5.17
CA VAL A 195 15.73 -35.31 4.48
C VAL A 195 14.46 -36.13 4.68
N ILE A 196 13.50 -35.56 5.40
CA ILE A 196 12.19 -36.15 5.66
C ILE A 196 11.23 -35.80 4.52
N SER A 197 10.52 -36.78 4.01
CA SER A 197 9.53 -36.60 2.93
C SER A 197 8.28 -37.45 3.17
N GLY A 198 7.16 -37.07 2.55
CA GLY A 198 5.88 -37.78 2.67
C GLY A 198 5.18 -37.67 4.03
N PHE A 199 5.69 -36.83 4.94
CA PHE A 199 5.14 -36.60 6.28
C PHE A 199 3.76 -35.94 6.20
N LYS A 200 2.76 -36.53 6.85
CA LYS A 200 1.36 -36.09 6.79
C LYS A 200 0.69 -36.19 8.18
N ALA A 201 -0.57 -35.77 8.28
CA ALA A 201 -1.22 -35.48 9.55
C ALA A 201 -1.36 -36.68 10.52
N ASP A 202 -1.30 -37.91 10.03
CA ASP A 202 -1.29 -39.12 10.85
C ASP A 202 0.10 -39.54 11.33
N ASP A 203 1.18 -39.02 10.74
CA ASP A 203 2.57 -39.33 11.12
C ASP A 203 3.05 -38.51 12.32
N ALA A 204 4.08 -39.02 13.00
CA ALA A 204 4.68 -38.39 14.16
C ALA A 204 6.21 -38.43 14.15
N ILE A 205 6.82 -37.33 14.60
CA ILE A 205 8.23 -37.31 15.03
C ILE A 205 8.24 -37.02 16.52
N ASP A 206 8.52 -38.03 17.30
CA ASP A 206 8.54 -38.00 18.76
C ASP A 206 9.95 -37.65 19.26
N LEU A 207 10.14 -36.43 19.77
CA LEU A 207 11.36 -35.96 20.42
C LEU A 207 11.26 -36.22 21.93
N ALA A 208 11.19 -37.51 22.30
CA ALA A 208 10.87 -37.99 23.65
C ALA A 208 11.72 -37.36 24.77
N SER A 209 12.99 -37.08 24.48
CA SER A 209 13.92 -36.49 25.45
C SER A 209 13.81 -34.97 25.59
N MET A 210 13.06 -34.30 24.70
CA MET A 210 12.87 -32.86 24.70
C MET A 210 11.57 -32.51 25.44
N ARG A 211 11.68 -32.08 26.70
CA ARG A 211 10.53 -31.81 27.58
C ARG A 211 9.57 -30.79 26.97
N TYR A 212 8.29 -31.15 26.86
CA TYR A 212 7.26 -30.24 26.37
C TYR A 212 6.94 -29.13 27.37
N VAL A 213 6.66 -27.94 26.83
CA VAL A 213 6.10 -26.78 27.54
C VAL A 213 5.02 -26.14 26.66
N ASN A 214 4.09 -25.40 27.25
CA ASN A 214 2.97 -24.80 26.49
C ASN A 214 3.42 -23.79 25.42
N SER A 215 4.60 -23.19 25.58
CA SER A 215 5.21 -22.30 24.59
C SER A 215 5.99 -23.04 23.49
N ALA A 216 5.91 -24.37 23.43
CA ALA A 216 6.61 -25.14 22.40
C ALA A 216 6.09 -24.76 21.01
N SER A 217 7.00 -24.58 20.06
CA SER A 217 6.68 -24.06 18.73
C SER A 217 7.65 -24.60 17.68
N VAL A 218 7.17 -24.68 16.44
CA VAL A 218 8.01 -24.94 15.27
C VAL A 218 8.32 -23.62 14.57
N ILE A 219 9.60 -23.33 14.40
CA ILE A 219 10.15 -22.11 13.82
C ILE A 219 10.70 -22.42 12.42
N GLN A 220 10.28 -21.65 11.43
CA GLN A 220 10.86 -21.69 10.08
C GLN A 220 12.24 -21.04 10.11
N THR A 221 13.24 -21.70 9.53
CA THR A 221 14.59 -21.14 9.45
C THR A 221 14.85 -20.54 8.07
N SER A 222 15.91 -19.71 7.96
CA SER A 222 16.37 -19.19 6.67
C SER A 222 16.94 -20.28 5.74
N ARG A 223 17.17 -21.50 6.25
CA ARG A 223 17.64 -22.64 5.46
C ARG A 223 16.43 -23.39 4.90
N ALA A 224 16.35 -23.47 3.57
CA ALA A 224 15.26 -24.13 2.88
C ALA A 224 14.98 -25.55 3.43
N GLY A 225 13.72 -25.82 3.77
CA GLY A 225 13.25 -27.09 4.31
C GLY A 225 13.68 -27.39 5.75
N VAL A 226 14.48 -26.55 6.41
CA VAL A 226 14.92 -26.77 7.79
C VAL A 226 14.02 -26.00 8.75
N VAL A 227 13.47 -26.71 9.72
CA VAL A 227 12.71 -26.15 10.83
C VAL A 227 13.46 -26.34 12.15
N LYS A 228 13.28 -25.39 13.06
CA LYS A 228 13.76 -25.46 14.44
C LYS A 228 12.58 -25.70 15.37
N ILE A 229 12.65 -26.72 16.18
CA ILE A 229 11.65 -27.03 17.20
C ILE A 229 12.19 -26.45 18.50
N VAL A 230 11.38 -25.69 19.20
CA VAL A 230 11.75 -25.08 20.48
C VAL A 230 10.77 -25.54 21.53
N ALA A 231 11.27 -26.04 22.65
CA ALA A 231 10.49 -26.36 23.83
C ALA A 231 11.29 -25.94 25.08
N GLY A 232 10.88 -24.83 25.68
CA GLY A 232 11.60 -24.22 26.80
C GLY A 232 13.01 -23.78 26.39
N THR A 233 14.04 -24.31 27.05
CA THR A 233 15.45 -24.04 26.72
C THR A 233 16.04 -25.01 25.70
N SER A 234 15.31 -26.07 25.34
CA SER A 234 15.78 -27.10 24.41
C SER A 234 15.36 -26.78 22.98
N SER A 235 16.18 -27.21 22.01
CA SER A 235 15.82 -27.11 20.61
C SER A 235 16.37 -28.26 19.77
N ALA A 236 15.65 -28.63 18.73
CA ALA A 236 16.05 -29.61 17.73
C ALA A 236 15.87 -29.05 16.31
N TYR A 237 16.56 -29.62 15.32
CA TYR A 237 16.42 -29.27 13.92
C TYR A 237 15.94 -30.47 13.11
N LEU A 238 14.93 -30.25 12.28
CA LEU A 238 14.43 -31.24 11.31
C LEU A 238 14.54 -30.67 9.91
N LYS A 239 14.87 -31.52 8.94
CA LYS A 239 14.96 -31.14 7.54
C LYS A 239 13.90 -31.88 6.73
N PHE A 240 12.96 -31.13 6.18
CA PHE A 240 11.89 -31.59 5.31
C PHE A 240 12.21 -31.30 3.84
N SER A 241 11.75 -32.17 2.94
CA SER A 241 11.76 -31.91 1.50
C SER A 241 10.81 -30.77 1.15
N SER A 242 11.09 -30.04 0.07
CA SER A 242 10.27 -28.91 -0.39
C SER A 242 8.80 -29.26 -0.59
N ASP A 243 8.51 -30.51 -0.94
CA ASP A 243 7.18 -30.94 -1.37
C ASP A 243 6.36 -31.55 -0.21
N SER A 244 6.99 -31.76 0.95
CA SER A 244 6.39 -32.53 2.05
C SER A 244 5.37 -31.78 2.91
N LEU A 245 5.21 -30.47 2.74
CA LEU A 245 4.36 -29.64 3.63
C LEU A 245 3.37 -28.74 2.87
N ALA A 246 3.08 -29.02 1.59
CA ALA A 246 2.19 -28.18 0.80
C ALA A 246 0.79 -28.05 1.43
N GLY A 247 0.43 -26.83 1.87
CA GLY A 247 -0.84 -26.54 2.54
C GLY A 247 -0.96 -27.07 3.98
N GLN A 248 0.16 -27.47 4.59
CA GLN A 248 0.22 -27.93 5.96
C GLN A 248 1.21 -27.13 6.79
N VAL A 249 0.98 -27.10 8.10
CA VAL A 249 1.85 -26.45 9.07
C VAL A 249 2.37 -27.48 10.06
N LEU A 250 3.65 -27.38 10.39
CA LEU A 250 4.26 -28.21 11.44
C LEU A 250 3.98 -27.60 12.82
N LEU A 251 3.59 -28.45 13.75
CA LEU A 251 3.18 -28.09 15.10
C LEU A 251 3.88 -28.99 16.13
N ALA A 252 3.94 -28.51 17.37
CA ALA A 252 4.48 -29.25 18.50
C ALA A 252 3.39 -29.48 19.56
N GLN A 253 3.31 -30.69 20.12
CA GLN A 253 2.41 -31.05 21.21
C GLN A 253 3.10 -31.94 22.24
N ASN A 254 2.45 -32.16 23.38
CA ASN A 254 2.89 -33.13 24.37
C ASN A 254 2.73 -34.54 23.80
N ASP A 255 3.76 -35.37 23.91
CA ASP A 255 3.76 -36.77 23.46
C ASP A 255 2.96 -37.73 24.38
N GLY A 256 2.42 -37.23 25.50
CA GLY A 256 1.73 -38.00 26.54
C GLY A 256 2.65 -38.64 27.59
N ALA A 257 3.97 -38.58 27.38
CA ALA A 257 5.02 -39.02 28.28
C ALA A 257 5.86 -37.86 28.85
N GLY A 258 5.56 -36.62 28.46
CA GLY A 258 6.22 -35.39 28.90
C GLY A 258 7.29 -34.85 27.93
N GLY A 259 7.56 -35.56 26.83
CA GLY A 259 8.37 -35.11 25.70
C GLY A 259 7.56 -34.36 24.65
N THR A 260 8.22 -33.98 23.56
CA THR A 260 7.64 -33.14 22.50
C THR A 260 7.43 -33.94 21.23
N GLN A 261 6.20 -34.01 20.75
CA GLN A 261 5.87 -34.60 19.47
C GLN A 261 5.67 -33.52 18.41
N VAL A 262 6.32 -33.68 17.26
CA VAL A 262 6.09 -32.89 16.06
C VAL A 262 5.09 -33.62 15.18
N TYR A 263 4.07 -32.90 14.74
CA TYR A 263 3.04 -33.37 13.82
C TYR A 263 2.71 -32.27 12.82
N THR A 264 1.86 -32.59 11.86
CA THR A 264 1.43 -31.64 10.83
C THR A 264 -0.09 -31.52 10.81
N ALA A 265 -0.60 -30.34 10.50
CA ALA A 265 -2.02 -30.05 10.43
C ALA A 265 -2.33 -29.17 9.21
N SER A 266 -3.58 -29.20 8.73
CA SER A 266 -4.03 -28.22 7.74
C SER A 266 -3.97 -26.82 8.34
N GLY A 267 -3.27 -25.91 7.67
CA GLY A 267 -3.09 -24.56 8.15
C GLY A 267 -2.44 -23.66 7.12
N ILE A 268 -2.36 -22.38 7.47
CA ILE A 268 -1.70 -21.37 6.64
C ILE A 268 -0.65 -20.66 7.46
N HIS A 269 0.46 -20.32 6.81
CA HIS A 269 1.39 -19.31 7.31
C HIS A 269 0.91 -17.96 6.80
N PRO A 270 0.38 -17.07 7.67
CA PRO A 270 -0.15 -15.77 7.24
C PRO A 270 0.93 -14.87 6.63
N PHE A 271 2.21 -15.17 6.88
CA PHE A 271 3.36 -14.40 6.40
C PHE A 271 4.45 -15.34 5.86
N THR A 272 4.41 -15.69 4.59
CA THR A 272 5.50 -16.42 3.91
C THR A 272 6.67 -15.49 3.59
N ASN A 273 7.48 -15.12 4.60
CA ASN A 273 8.65 -14.23 4.49
C ASN A 273 8.36 -12.76 4.15
N ASP A 274 7.11 -12.32 4.34
CA ASP A 274 6.63 -11.02 3.86
C ASP A 274 6.53 -9.95 4.96
N ILE A 275 6.87 -10.26 6.20
CA ILE A 275 6.86 -9.28 7.29
C ILE A 275 8.26 -8.73 7.56
N THR A 276 8.36 -7.40 7.51
CA THR A 276 9.54 -6.66 7.97
C THR A 276 9.13 -5.76 9.11
N LEU A 277 9.54 -6.13 10.33
CA LEU A 277 9.35 -5.33 11.52
C LEU A 277 10.71 -5.19 12.24
N TYR A 278 11.27 -3.98 12.26
CA TYR A 278 12.57 -3.71 12.88
C TYR A 278 12.59 -2.38 13.63
N GLY A 279 13.40 -2.31 14.66
CA GLY A 279 13.59 -1.09 15.46
C GLY A 279 14.78 -0.28 14.96
N TYR A 280 14.73 1.04 15.13
CA TYR A 280 15.91 1.89 14.87
C TYR A 280 16.95 1.82 15.99
N SER A 281 16.70 1.05 17.05
CA SER A 281 17.61 0.77 18.16
C SER A 281 17.43 -0.66 18.65
N THR A 282 18.53 -1.30 19.05
CA THR A 282 18.55 -2.66 19.62
C THR A 282 17.89 -2.76 21.00
N ALA A 283 17.56 -1.64 21.63
CA ALA A 283 16.81 -1.57 22.88
C ALA A 283 15.30 -1.35 22.69
N THR A 284 14.83 -1.18 21.45
CA THR A 284 13.42 -0.94 21.15
C THR A 284 12.57 -2.12 21.63
N GLN A 285 11.46 -1.82 22.27
CA GLN A 285 10.43 -2.79 22.67
C GLN A 285 9.11 -2.36 22.03
N VAL A 286 8.32 -3.36 21.63
CA VAL A 286 7.00 -3.16 21.04
C VAL A 286 6.09 -4.33 21.37
N THR A 287 4.80 -4.05 21.53
CA THR A 287 3.73 -5.04 21.54
C THR A 287 3.00 -4.97 20.20
N ALA A 288 2.94 -6.07 19.45
CA ALA A 288 2.13 -6.17 18.24
C ALA A 288 0.88 -7.02 18.50
N GLN A 289 -0.27 -6.51 18.06
CA GLN A 289 -1.53 -7.25 18.01
C GLN A 289 -1.84 -7.62 16.57
N PHE A 290 -1.88 -8.92 16.28
CA PHE A 290 -2.18 -9.47 14.96
C PHE A 290 -3.57 -10.11 14.94
N SER A 291 -4.33 -9.86 13.88
CA SER A 291 -5.60 -10.54 13.63
C SER A 291 -5.90 -10.67 12.14
N LEU A 292 -6.79 -11.60 11.80
CA LEU A 292 -7.35 -11.80 10.46
C LEU A 292 -8.77 -11.20 10.38
N ASN A 293 -9.36 -11.15 9.18
CA ASN A 293 -10.72 -10.64 8.99
C ASN A 293 -11.74 -11.38 9.88
N SER A 294 -12.74 -10.64 10.37
CA SER A 294 -13.69 -11.11 11.40
C SER A 294 -14.56 -12.32 10.98
N SER A 295 -14.75 -12.53 9.67
CA SER A 295 -15.46 -13.67 9.10
C SER A 295 -14.60 -14.94 9.00
N PHE A 296 -13.29 -14.84 9.16
CA PHE A 296 -12.39 -15.99 9.13
C PHE A 296 -12.39 -16.71 10.48
N GLY A 297 -12.81 -17.98 10.49
CA GLY A 297 -12.91 -18.81 11.69
C GLY A 297 -11.73 -19.77 11.84
N GLY A 298 -11.16 -19.86 13.04
CA GLY A 298 -10.03 -20.73 13.35
C GLY A 298 -9.33 -20.37 14.66
N THR A 299 -8.14 -20.92 14.86
CA THR A 299 -7.25 -20.60 15.99
C THR A 299 -5.82 -20.39 15.50
N TYR A 300 -4.98 -19.80 16.33
CA TYR A 300 -3.54 -19.68 16.08
C TYR A 300 -2.78 -20.79 16.79
N ALA A 301 -1.65 -21.17 16.21
CA ALA A 301 -0.69 -22.12 16.74
C ALA A 301 0.74 -21.63 16.47
N ASN A 302 1.75 -22.33 17.00
CA ASN A 302 3.13 -21.86 17.03
C ASN A 302 3.26 -20.47 17.69
N LEU A 303 2.57 -20.28 18.82
CA LEU A 303 2.50 -18.99 19.52
C LEU A 303 3.86 -18.56 20.11
N GLY A 304 4.76 -19.51 20.38
CA GLY A 304 6.05 -19.21 20.99
C GLY A 304 5.86 -18.46 22.32
N THR A 305 6.37 -17.22 22.39
CA THR A 305 6.24 -16.34 23.56
C THR A 305 5.02 -15.41 23.51
N GLY A 306 4.23 -15.45 22.44
CA GLY A 306 3.02 -14.65 22.32
C GLY A 306 1.80 -15.34 22.93
N ASP A 307 0.78 -14.54 23.20
CA ASP A 307 -0.47 -14.95 23.81
C ASP A 307 -1.64 -14.78 22.85
N LEU A 308 -2.73 -15.48 23.12
CA LEU A 308 -3.99 -15.33 22.40
C LEU A 308 -5.00 -14.57 23.25
N SER A 309 -5.77 -13.67 22.65
CA SER A 309 -6.89 -13.02 23.31
C SER A 309 -7.93 -14.03 23.79
N ALA A 310 -8.72 -13.64 24.80
CA ALA A 310 -9.72 -14.54 25.41
C ALA A 310 -10.78 -15.07 24.42
N ASP A 311 -11.01 -14.35 23.31
CA ASP A 311 -11.92 -14.76 22.23
C ASP A 311 -11.25 -15.63 21.15
N GLY A 312 -9.95 -15.88 21.25
CA GLY A 312 -9.19 -16.68 20.31
C GLY A 312 -8.80 -15.98 19.00
N LYS A 313 -9.12 -14.69 18.83
CA LYS A 313 -9.04 -14.02 17.51
C LYS A 313 -7.81 -13.15 17.29
N THR A 314 -7.17 -12.70 18.35
CA THR A 314 -6.05 -11.76 18.30
C THR A 314 -4.82 -12.38 18.95
N TYR A 315 -3.77 -12.54 18.16
CA TYR A 315 -2.45 -12.92 18.65
C TYR A 315 -1.69 -11.67 19.13
N ILE A 316 -1.10 -11.74 20.31
CA ILE A 316 -0.41 -10.62 20.96
C ILE A 316 1.00 -11.08 21.31
N VAL A 317 2.01 -10.37 20.80
CA VAL A 317 3.41 -10.67 21.09
C VAL A 317 4.15 -9.38 21.45
N SER A 318 5.02 -9.46 22.46
CA SER A 318 5.86 -8.35 22.89
C SER A 318 7.34 -8.76 22.89
N GLY A 319 8.21 -7.82 22.56
CA GLY A 319 9.65 -8.04 22.56
C GLY A 319 10.37 -6.99 21.73
N ARG A 320 11.58 -7.32 21.28
CA ARG A 320 12.24 -6.50 20.27
C ARG A 320 11.49 -6.61 18.94
N PRO A 321 11.50 -5.58 18.10
CA PRO A 321 10.90 -5.63 16.77
C PRO A 321 11.30 -6.87 15.96
N GLU A 322 12.56 -7.29 16.02
CA GLU A 322 13.06 -8.46 15.27
C GLU A 322 12.50 -9.79 15.83
N ASP A 323 12.30 -9.85 17.16
CA ASP A 323 11.68 -11.00 17.84
C ASP A 323 10.19 -11.08 17.47
N VAL A 324 9.50 -9.94 17.44
CA VAL A 324 8.10 -9.84 17.01
C VAL A 324 7.93 -10.21 15.54
N SER A 325 8.82 -9.73 14.66
CA SER A 325 8.84 -10.10 13.23
C SER A 325 9.01 -11.61 13.06
N SER A 326 9.93 -12.21 13.83
CA SER A 326 10.16 -13.65 13.82
C SER A 326 8.93 -14.40 14.34
N ALA A 327 8.32 -13.95 15.43
CA ALA A 327 7.12 -14.57 15.99
C ALA A 327 5.93 -14.53 15.02
N LEU A 328 5.72 -13.42 14.33
CA LEU A 328 4.67 -13.30 13.32
C LEU A 328 4.95 -14.20 12.11
N THR A 329 6.19 -14.26 11.62
CA THR A 329 6.59 -15.17 10.52
C THR A 329 6.33 -16.65 10.86
N ASN A 330 6.55 -17.04 12.11
CA ASN A 330 6.38 -18.42 12.57
C ASN A 330 4.93 -18.79 12.93
N LEU A 331 4.07 -17.78 13.08
CA LEU A 331 2.69 -17.98 13.45
C LEU A 331 2.01 -18.89 12.42
N ALA A 332 1.23 -19.84 12.89
CA ALA A 332 0.41 -20.70 12.06
C ALA A 332 -1.06 -20.45 12.38
N PHE A 333 -1.90 -20.32 11.35
CA PHE A 333 -3.34 -20.26 11.53
C PHE A 333 -4.00 -21.56 11.11
N LEU A 334 -4.85 -22.08 11.98
CA LEU A 334 -5.59 -23.33 11.81
C LEU A 334 -7.07 -23.01 11.56
N PRO A 335 -7.52 -23.00 10.29
CA PRO A 335 -8.90 -22.68 9.96
C PRO A 335 -9.86 -23.78 10.42
N THR A 336 -11.03 -23.36 10.90
CA THR A 336 -12.16 -24.29 11.12
C THR A 336 -12.68 -24.84 9.78
N ALA A 337 -13.21 -26.07 9.79
CA ALA A 337 -13.78 -26.69 8.60
C ALA A 337 -14.89 -25.80 7.99
N GLY A 338 -14.71 -25.41 6.72
CA GLY A 338 -15.61 -24.49 6.00
C GLY A 338 -15.23 -23.01 6.05
N GLY A 339 -14.10 -22.64 6.67
CA GLY A 339 -13.57 -21.27 6.63
C GLY A 339 -13.17 -20.84 5.21
N THR A 340 -13.53 -19.62 4.82
CA THR A 340 -13.10 -18.98 3.57
C THR A 340 -11.66 -18.45 3.70
N ALA A 341 -10.85 -18.37 2.65
CA ALA A 341 -9.52 -17.75 2.74
C ALA A 341 -9.59 -16.34 3.37
N PRO A 342 -8.58 -15.92 4.16
CA PRO A 342 -8.58 -14.58 4.74
C PRO A 342 -8.51 -13.54 3.63
N SER A 343 -9.31 -12.49 3.74
CA SER A 343 -9.34 -11.38 2.78
C SER A 343 -8.60 -10.15 3.28
N SER A 344 -8.36 -10.06 4.59
CA SER A 344 -7.59 -8.97 5.18
C SER A 344 -6.84 -9.39 6.44
N ILE A 345 -5.82 -8.61 6.77
CA ILE A 345 -4.98 -8.78 7.96
C ILE A 345 -4.88 -7.47 8.73
N SER A 346 -4.61 -7.54 10.02
CA SER A 346 -4.44 -6.37 10.88
C SER A 346 -3.23 -6.53 11.78
N VAL A 347 -2.35 -5.52 11.82
CA VAL A 347 -1.24 -5.40 12.76
C VAL A 347 -1.31 -4.05 13.45
N VAL A 348 -1.49 -4.05 14.77
CA VAL A 348 -1.56 -2.85 15.60
C VAL A 348 -0.41 -2.84 16.60
N LEU A 349 0.44 -1.81 16.52
CA LEU A 349 1.53 -1.60 17.47
C LEU A 349 1.05 -0.87 18.72
N LYS A 350 1.60 -1.27 19.86
CA LYS A 350 1.39 -0.65 21.17
C LYS A 350 2.69 -0.64 21.96
N ASN A 351 2.74 0.25 22.96
CA ASN A 351 3.82 0.34 23.94
C ASN A 351 5.22 0.46 23.31
N GLU A 352 5.32 1.17 22.19
CA GLU A 352 6.60 1.33 21.50
C GLU A 352 7.52 2.27 22.31
N THR A 353 8.72 1.81 22.62
CA THR A 353 9.71 2.64 23.33
C THR A 353 10.51 3.55 22.40
N ALA A 354 10.48 3.27 21.09
CA ALA A 354 11.13 4.04 20.03
C ALA A 354 10.40 3.79 18.69
N PRO A 355 10.68 4.58 17.64
CA PRO A 355 10.18 4.33 16.28
C PRO A 355 10.41 2.89 15.78
N VAL A 356 9.45 2.38 15.02
CA VAL A 356 9.48 1.07 14.37
C VAL A 356 9.17 1.22 12.88
N TYR A 357 9.78 0.38 12.05
CA TYR A 357 9.39 0.19 10.66
C TYR A 357 8.47 -1.03 10.54
N VAL A 358 7.36 -0.91 9.82
CA VAL A 358 6.42 -2.01 9.54
C VAL A 358 6.11 -2.08 8.06
N LYS A 359 6.30 -3.26 7.48
CA LYS A 359 5.87 -3.58 6.12
C LYS A 359 5.41 -5.04 6.03
N LEU A 360 4.29 -5.25 5.35
CA LEU A 360 3.75 -6.56 5.03
C LEU A 360 3.63 -6.68 3.50
N ASN A 361 4.43 -7.54 2.88
CA ASN A 361 4.41 -7.79 1.44
C ASN A 361 3.32 -8.80 1.08
N THR A 362 2.05 -8.41 1.19
CA THR A 362 0.93 -9.26 0.77
C THR A 362 0.00 -8.53 -0.20
N SER A 363 -0.77 -9.31 -0.95
CA SER A 363 -1.87 -8.85 -1.80
C SER A 363 -3.20 -8.73 -1.05
N LEU A 364 -3.27 -9.22 0.20
CA LEU A 364 -4.41 -9.02 1.08
C LEU A 364 -4.51 -7.56 1.49
N SER A 365 -5.74 -7.09 1.73
CA SER A 365 -5.98 -5.80 2.38
C SER A 365 -5.42 -5.79 3.80
N GLN A 366 -4.77 -4.70 4.18
CA GLN A 366 -4.09 -4.58 5.46
C GLN A 366 -4.69 -3.47 6.31
N TYR A 367 -4.75 -3.66 7.62
CA TYR A 367 -4.89 -2.59 8.58
C TYR A 367 -3.60 -2.51 9.40
N LEU A 368 -2.75 -1.51 9.10
CA LEU A 368 -1.48 -1.31 9.79
C LEU A 368 -1.57 -0.05 10.65
N ALA A 369 -1.46 -0.19 11.96
CA ALA A 369 -1.55 0.93 12.88
C ALA A 369 -0.33 1.04 13.78
N GLY A 370 0.29 2.23 13.79
CA GLY A 370 1.26 2.65 14.79
C GLY A 370 0.59 3.10 16.09
N GLY A 371 1.39 3.20 17.15
CA GLY A 371 0.99 3.68 18.46
C GLY A 371 1.57 5.06 18.79
N ALA A 372 2.38 5.14 19.84
CA ALA A 372 2.93 6.40 20.34
C ALA A 372 4.25 6.81 19.65
N GLY A 373 4.92 5.85 19.01
CA GLY A 373 6.15 6.09 18.26
C GLY A 373 5.92 6.80 16.93
N LYS A 374 6.97 7.47 16.41
CA LYS A 374 6.99 8.03 15.04
C LYS A 374 7.34 6.93 14.05
N ASN A 375 6.37 6.09 13.72
CA ASN A 375 6.61 4.86 12.98
C ASN A 375 6.67 5.09 11.47
N THR A 376 7.38 4.22 10.76
CA THR A 376 7.33 4.14 9.30
C THR A 376 6.46 2.94 8.93
N ILE A 377 5.36 3.16 8.23
CA ILE A 377 4.40 2.12 7.87
C ILE A 377 4.24 2.12 6.35
N THR A 378 4.50 0.96 5.75
CA THR A 378 4.38 0.74 4.31
C THR A 378 3.33 -0.33 4.03
N GLY A 379 2.33 0.02 3.22
CA GLY A 379 1.34 -0.92 2.69
C GLY A 379 1.93 -1.91 1.69
N GLY A 380 1.15 -2.93 1.37
CA GLY A 380 1.39 -3.87 0.29
C GLY A 380 0.66 -3.48 -1.00
N ALA A 381 0.32 -4.48 -1.80
CA ALA A 381 -0.38 -4.30 -3.07
C ALA A 381 -1.92 -4.36 -2.94
N GLY A 382 -2.42 -4.73 -1.76
CA GLY A 382 -3.84 -4.75 -1.45
C GLY A 382 -4.40 -3.34 -1.26
N ALA A 383 -5.72 -3.23 -1.09
CA ALA A 383 -6.36 -1.99 -0.65
C ALA A 383 -6.19 -1.87 0.88
N ASP A 384 -5.25 -1.04 1.30
CA ASP A 384 -4.72 -1.00 2.66
C ASP A 384 -5.20 0.23 3.44
N THR A 385 -5.34 0.08 4.75
CA THR A 385 -5.57 1.18 5.68
C THR A 385 -4.36 1.32 6.59
N LEU A 386 -3.62 2.41 6.46
CA LEU A 386 -2.44 2.70 7.25
C LEU A 386 -2.73 3.85 8.21
N ALA A 387 -2.43 3.67 9.49
CA ALA A 387 -2.64 4.67 10.54
C ALA A 387 -1.34 4.95 11.29
N SER A 388 -0.91 6.23 11.35
CA SER A 388 0.36 6.57 12.01
C SER A 388 0.30 6.48 13.54
N GLY A 389 -0.90 6.53 14.11
CA GLY A 389 -1.11 6.56 15.56
C GLY A 389 -0.91 7.96 16.16
N SER A 390 -0.81 8.05 17.49
CA SER A 390 -0.69 9.35 18.16
C SER A 390 0.67 10.03 17.94
N GLY A 391 1.73 9.26 17.64
CA GLY A 391 3.09 9.77 17.47
C GLY A 391 3.33 10.50 16.15
N GLY A 392 2.49 10.26 15.13
CA GLY A 392 2.79 10.63 13.75
C GLY A 392 3.78 9.65 13.11
N GLY A 393 4.49 10.06 12.06
CA GLY A 393 5.45 9.18 11.39
C GLY A 393 5.44 9.33 9.87
N TYR A 394 5.69 8.24 9.15
CA TYR A 394 5.69 8.16 7.70
C TYR A 394 4.74 7.05 7.25
N LEU A 395 3.79 7.37 6.39
CA LEU A 395 2.85 6.42 5.79
C LEU A 395 3.05 6.40 4.27
N TYR A 396 3.28 5.20 3.72
CA TYR A 396 3.45 4.97 2.29
C TYR A 396 2.49 3.89 1.79
N ALA A 397 1.61 4.30 0.89
CA ALA A 397 0.71 3.44 0.12
C ALA A 397 1.41 2.95 -1.16
N SER A 398 1.04 1.76 -1.64
CA SER A 398 1.55 1.22 -2.90
C SER A 398 0.51 0.46 -3.73
N GLY A 399 -0.70 0.30 -3.20
CA GLY A 399 -1.83 -0.36 -3.84
C GLY A 399 -2.88 0.64 -4.30
N GLN A 400 -3.99 0.13 -4.84
CA GLN A 400 -5.13 0.96 -5.23
C GLN A 400 -6.21 0.96 -4.14
N GLY A 401 -6.80 2.12 -3.87
CA GLY A 401 -7.89 2.25 -2.91
C GLY A 401 -7.42 2.30 -1.46
N ASP A 402 -6.19 2.77 -1.25
CA ASP A 402 -5.59 2.86 0.08
C ASP A 402 -6.22 4.00 0.90
N ILE A 403 -6.19 3.85 2.22
CA ILE A 403 -6.62 4.86 3.19
C ILE A 403 -5.45 5.16 4.12
N LEU A 404 -4.97 6.40 4.11
CA LEU A 404 -3.90 6.87 4.97
C LEU A 404 -4.47 7.78 6.07
N ILE A 405 -4.19 7.47 7.34
CA ILE A 405 -4.77 8.14 8.51
C ILE A 405 -3.67 8.65 9.44
N GLY A 406 -3.56 9.97 9.55
CA GLY A 406 -2.72 10.63 10.54
C GLY A 406 -3.39 10.76 11.89
N GLY A 407 -2.60 11.18 12.87
CA GLY A 407 -3.03 11.31 14.25
C GLY A 407 -2.84 12.72 14.80
N ARG A 408 -2.33 12.79 16.03
CA ARG A 408 -2.00 14.07 16.69
C ARG A 408 -0.60 14.56 16.35
N GLY A 409 0.33 13.64 16.10
CA GLY A 409 1.68 13.95 15.67
C GLY A 409 1.75 14.23 14.17
N ALA A 410 2.76 15.02 13.77
CA ALA A 410 3.07 15.30 12.37
C ALA A 410 3.34 14.00 11.61
N THR A 411 2.65 13.82 10.49
CA THR A 411 2.74 12.65 9.62
C THR A 411 3.16 13.08 8.21
N PHE A 412 4.09 12.33 7.64
CA PHE A 412 4.42 12.40 6.23
C PHE A 412 3.61 11.34 5.48
N PHE A 413 2.88 11.75 4.44
CA PHE A 413 2.03 10.90 3.64
C PHE A 413 2.54 10.84 2.20
N GLU A 414 2.62 9.62 1.67
CA GLU A 414 2.92 9.37 0.28
C GLU A 414 1.97 8.28 -0.24
N ASP A 415 1.17 8.63 -1.25
CA ASP A 415 0.11 7.79 -1.82
C ASP A 415 0.62 6.73 -2.81
N GLY A 416 1.85 6.86 -3.30
CA GLY A 416 2.44 5.93 -4.24
C GLY A 416 1.67 5.89 -5.58
N GLU A 417 1.34 4.68 -6.03
CA GLU A 417 0.59 4.42 -7.26
C GLU A 417 -0.87 4.13 -6.95
N GLY A 418 -1.81 4.73 -7.68
CA GLY A 418 -3.25 4.48 -7.48
C GLY A 418 -3.95 5.50 -6.58
N TYR A 419 -5.27 5.56 -6.68
CA TYR A 419 -6.06 6.52 -5.92
C TYR A 419 -6.09 6.17 -4.42
N THR A 420 -5.96 7.18 -3.58
CA THR A 420 -5.84 7.07 -2.13
C THR A 420 -6.75 8.08 -1.44
N THR A 421 -7.28 7.71 -0.27
CA THR A 421 -7.94 8.65 0.65
C THR A 421 -7.02 9.00 1.81
N ILE A 422 -6.74 10.28 2.03
CA ILE A 422 -5.81 10.77 3.04
C ILE A 422 -6.53 11.64 4.06
N PHE A 423 -6.38 11.29 5.34
CA PHE A 423 -6.85 12.08 6.48
C PHE A 423 -5.64 12.51 7.34
N GLY A 424 -5.23 13.77 7.28
CA GLY A 424 -4.07 14.32 8.02
C GLY A 424 -4.26 14.31 9.54
N GLY A 425 -5.45 14.71 10.00
CA GLY A 425 -5.80 14.69 11.43
C GLY A 425 -5.53 16.01 12.13
N LYS A 426 -4.80 15.99 13.25
CA LYS A 426 -4.50 17.20 14.04
C LYS A 426 -3.03 17.65 13.93
N GLY A 427 -2.19 16.85 13.27
CA GLY A 427 -0.77 17.11 13.10
C GLY A 427 -0.48 18.25 12.12
N HIS A 428 0.77 18.69 12.10
CA HIS A 428 1.32 19.50 11.01
C HIS A 428 1.88 18.55 9.96
N ASP A 429 1.07 18.23 8.97
CA ASP A 429 1.36 17.11 8.09
C ASP A 429 2.05 17.55 6.79
N SER A 430 2.72 16.60 6.14
CA SER A 430 3.30 16.78 4.81
C SER A 430 2.72 15.73 3.89
N ILE A 431 1.87 16.13 2.96
CA ILE A 431 1.14 15.23 2.07
C ILE A 431 1.69 15.36 0.67
N VAL A 432 2.17 14.25 0.10
CA VAL A 432 2.56 14.13 -1.30
C VAL A 432 1.54 13.22 -1.99
N ALA A 433 0.66 13.83 -2.80
CA ALA A 433 -0.31 13.13 -3.63
C ALA A 433 0.23 13.03 -5.07
N SER A 434 1.00 11.97 -5.31
CA SER A 434 1.64 11.65 -6.59
C SER A 434 0.66 11.03 -7.59
N ALA A 435 -0.32 10.27 -7.11
CA ALA A 435 -1.33 9.64 -7.95
C ALA A 435 -2.46 10.59 -8.34
N ASN A 436 -3.32 10.11 -9.23
CA ASN A 436 -4.51 10.82 -9.69
C ASN A 436 -5.75 10.40 -8.86
N HIS A 437 -6.79 11.24 -8.87
CA HIS A 437 -8.10 10.97 -8.25
C HIS A 437 -8.08 10.73 -6.73
N ASN A 438 -7.10 11.29 -6.03
CA ASN A 438 -7.02 11.20 -4.57
C ASN A 438 -8.07 12.08 -3.88
N LEU A 439 -8.46 11.64 -2.68
CA LEU A 439 -9.31 12.38 -1.77
C LEU A 439 -8.51 12.79 -0.52
N LEU A 440 -8.31 14.09 -0.29
CA LEU A 440 -7.46 14.58 0.79
C LEU A 440 -8.24 15.45 1.78
N MET A 441 -7.95 15.27 3.06
CA MET A 441 -8.41 16.14 4.14
C MET A 441 -7.23 16.43 5.09
N THR A 442 -6.72 17.66 5.14
CA THR A 442 -5.55 18.02 5.97
C THR A 442 -5.87 17.99 7.46
N GLY A 443 -7.08 18.38 7.84
CA GLY A 443 -7.48 18.52 9.23
C GLY A 443 -7.14 19.90 9.81
N LEU A 444 -6.81 20.00 11.10
CA LEU A 444 -6.74 21.29 11.81
C LEU A 444 -5.34 21.92 11.87
N GLY A 445 -4.27 21.12 11.76
CA GLY A 445 -2.91 21.63 11.82
C GLY A 445 -2.49 22.24 10.47
N GLY A 446 -1.64 23.26 10.50
CA GLY A 446 -1.10 23.86 9.27
C GLY A 446 -0.15 22.89 8.58
N SER A 447 -0.58 22.34 7.45
CA SER A 447 0.06 21.25 6.72
C SER A 447 0.57 21.72 5.35
N THR A 448 1.50 20.97 4.77
CA THR A 448 1.94 21.17 3.38
C THR A 448 1.34 20.09 2.51
N VAL A 449 0.72 20.46 1.38
CA VAL A 449 0.13 19.51 0.43
C VAL A 449 0.69 19.75 -0.97
N ASN A 450 1.36 18.73 -1.50
CA ASN A 450 1.90 18.72 -2.86
C ASN A 450 1.07 17.74 -3.72
N MET A 451 0.17 18.29 -4.53
CA MET A 451 -0.68 17.54 -5.46
C MET A 451 0.03 17.47 -6.81
N LYS A 452 0.76 16.38 -7.05
CA LYS A 452 1.51 16.17 -8.29
C LYS A 452 0.64 15.52 -9.37
N GLY A 453 -0.31 14.66 -8.97
CA GLY A 453 -1.28 14.08 -9.89
C GLY A 453 -2.45 15.02 -10.22
N GLN A 454 -3.37 14.50 -11.03
CA GLN A 454 -4.54 15.21 -11.56
C GLN A 454 -5.83 14.71 -10.90
N GLU A 455 -6.90 15.50 -11.01
CA GLU A 455 -8.25 15.15 -10.54
C GLU A 455 -8.35 14.85 -9.04
N ASN A 456 -7.39 15.35 -8.27
CA ASN A 456 -7.41 15.22 -6.83
C ASN A 456 -8.37 16.25 -6.22
N THR A 457 -9.06 15.85 -5.15
CA THR A 457 -9.94 16.73 -4.37
C THR A 457 -9.37 16.91 -2.97
N LEU A 458 -9.15 18.15 -2.56
CA LEU A 458 -8.61 18.50 -1.25
C LEU A 458 -9.60 19.35 -0.45
N TRP A 459 -9.92 18.93 0.78
CA TRP A 459 -10.48 19.80 1.82
C TRP A 459 -9.38 20.26 2.77
N SER A 460 -9.07 21.54 2.70
CA SER A 460 -8.09 22.20 3.55
C SER A 460 -8.81 22.97 4.66
N ASN A 461 -8.62 22.55 5.91
CA ASN A 461 -9.29 23.17 7.07
C ASN A 461 -8.31 23.86 8.04
N GLY A 462 -6.99 23.62 7.90
CA GLY A 462 -5.94 24.28 8.66
C GLY A 462 -5.37 25.48 7.91
N SER A 463 -4.37 26.14 8.52
CA SER A 463 -3.52 27.12 7.83
C SER A 463 -2.52 26.38 6.91
N ASP A 464 -3.02 25.76 5.86
CA ASP A 464 -2.25 24.88 4.99
C ASP A 464 -1.53 25.66 3.86
N THR A 465 -0.45 25.08 3.34
CA THR A 465 0.19 25.48 2.10
C THR A 465 -0.03 24.39 1.06
N VAL A 466 -0.68 24.73 -0.05
CA VAL A 466 -1.04 23.76 -1.10
C VAL A 466 -0.33 24.13 -2.40
N VAL A 467 0.22 23.13 -3.09
CA VAL A 467 0.85 23.29 -4.41
C VAL A 467 0.25 22.24 -5.34
N ALA A 468 -0.35 22.68 -6.44
CA ALA A 468 -0.86 21.80 -7.50
C ALA A 468 0.01 21.91 -8.74
N TYR A 469 0.59 20.80 -9.19
CA TYR A 469 1.57 20.79 -10.27
C TYR A 469 0.97 20.50 -11.65
N ALA A 470 -0.13 19.72 -11.74
CA ALA A 470 -0.67 19.29 -13.02
C ALA A 470 -2.19 19.05 -12.99
N GLY A 471 -2.84 19.24 -14.13
CA GLY A 471 -4.24 18.87 -14.35
C GLY A 471 -5.27 19.72 -13.60
N VAL A 472 -6.52 19.25 -13.64
CA VAL A 472 -7.65 19.86 -12.91
C VAL A 472 -7.64 19.28 -11.51
N ASN A 473 -7.38 20.10 -10.50
CA ASN A 473 -7.51 19.71 -9.10
C ASN A 473 -8.57 20.59 -8.44
N THR A 474 -9.41 20.00 -7.60
CA THR A 474 -10.40 20.75 -6.83
C THR A 474 -9.87 20.96 -5.43
N VAL A 475 -9.87 22.20 -4.96
CA VAL A 475 -9.52 22.51 -3.59
C VAL A 475 -10.58 23.35 -2.93
N ILE A 476 -10.98 22.91 -1.75
CA ILE A 476 -12.01 23.51 -0.92
C ILE A 476 -11.31 23.97 0.37
N GLY A 477 -11.16 25.29 0.53
CA GLY A 477 -10.48 25.89 1.69
C GLY A 477 -11.48 26.44 2.72
N SER A 478 -11.49 25.90 3.93
CA SER A 478 -12.37 26.32 5.04
C SER A 478 -11.65 26.88 6.27
N GLY A 479 -10.31 26.91 6.28
CA GLY A 479 -9.50 27.34 7.44
C GLY A 479 -9.27 28.85 7.54
N GLU A 480 -9.20 29.39 8.75
CA GLU A 480 -8.72 30.75 9.01
C GLU A 480 -7.19 30.82 8.75
N GLY A 481 -6.77 31.55 7.71
CA GLY A 481 -5.36 31.88 7.46
C GLY A 481 -4.58 30.92 6.55
N ALA A 482 -5.26 30.08 5.77
CA ALA A 482 -4.61 29.25 4.76
C ALA A 482 -3.85 30.12 3.73
N ARG A 483 -2.59 29.76 3.43
CA ARG A 483 -1.81 30.37 2.33
C ARG A 483 -1.99 29.46 1.12
N PHE A 484 -2.92 29.84 0.26
CA PHE A 484 -3.46 28.92 -0.72
C PHE A 484 -2.70 28.96 -2.07
N LEU A 485 -2.52 27.77 -2.64
CA LEU A 485 -2.15 27.44 -4.03
C LEU A 485 -1.09 28.28 -4.74
N VAL A 486 0.10 27.68 -4.92
CA VAL A 486 0.96 27.97 -6.07
C VAL A 486 0.68 26.91 -7.13
N ALA A 487 -0.05 27.29 -8.18
CA ALA A 487 -0.28 26.45 -9.34
C ALA A 487 0.89 26.69 -10.31
N ASN A 488 1.80 25.72 -10.44
CA ASN A 488 2.89 25.84 -11.42
C ASN A 488 2.43 25.28 -12.78
N GLY A 489 2.86 25.87 -13.88
CA GLY A 489 2.69 25.32 -15.23
C GLY A 489 1.25 25.35 -15.78
N GLN A 490 0.82 24.26 -16.42
CA GLN A 490 -0.46 24.14 -17.15
C GLN A 490 -1.65 23.69 -16.27
N SER A 491 -1.56 23.82 -14.94
CA SER A 491 -2.63 23.37 -14.03
C SER A 491 -3.90 24.23 -14.18
N SER A 492 -5.06 23.59 -14.03
CA SER A 492 -6.39 24.20 -14.21
C SER A 492 -7.24 24.01 -12.95
N PRO A 493 -6.83 24.61 -11.82
CA PRO A 493 -7.45 24.37 -10.53
C PRO A 493 -8.87 24.94 -10.43
N ILE A 494 -9.74 24.23 -9.70
CA ILE A 494 -10.99 24.75 -9.16
C ILE A 494 -10.76 25.05 -7.69
N PHE A 495 -10.84 26.31 -7.28
CA PHE A 495 -10.80 26.69 -5.88
C PHE A 495 -12.16 27.16 -5.38
N ILE A 496 -12.54 26.67 -4.20
CA ILE A 496 -13.73 27.09 -3.48
C ILE A 496 -13.31 27.53 -2.07
N GLY A 497 -13.31 28.84 -1.82
CA GLY A 497 -13.15 29.39 -0.47
C GLY A 497 -14.45 29.30 0.32
N MET A 498 -14.35 28.93 1.61
CA MET A 498 -15.46 28.92 2.57
C MET A 498 -15.24 29.88 3.75
N GLY A 499 -14.09 30.58 3.82
CA GLY A 499 -13.73 31.57 4.83
C GLY A 499 -12.24 31.94 4.82
N GLY A 500 -11.86 32.94 5.61
CA GLY A 500 -10.45 33.33 5.84
C GLY A 500 -9.75 34.12 4.72
N SER A 501 -8.62 34.74 5.05
CA SER A 501 -7.73 35.40 4.07
C SER A 501 -6.91 34.36 3.30
N ASN A 502 -7.07 34.30 1.98
CA ASN A 502 -6.43 33.31 1.11
C ASN A 502 -5.67 33.98 -0.05
N THR A 503 -4.33 34.04 -0.01
CA THR A 503 -3.54 34.29 -1.23
C THR A 503 -3.71 33.09 -2.16
N ILE A 504 -3.92 33.27 -3.47
CA ILE A 504 -4.13 32.17 -4.44
C ILE A 504 -3.42 32.48 -5.75
N ILE A 505 -2.24 31.91 -5.98
CA ILE A 505 -1.48 32.17 -7.20
C ILE A 505 -1.95 31.20 -8.30
N GLY A 506 -2.62 31.75 -9.32
CA GLY A 506 -3.07 31.02 -10.51
C GLY A 506 -1.91 30.50 -11.37
N ALA A 507 -2.24 29.53 -12.23
CA ALA A 507 -1.35 28.93 -13.23
C ALA A 507 -1.65 29.46 -14.64
N ASP A 508 -0.88 29.00 -15.63
CA ASP A 508 -1.11 29.31 -17.05
C ASP A 508 -2.36 28.63 -17.62
N GLY A 509 -2.92 27.64 -16.90
CA GLY A 509 -4.12 26.89 -17.30
C GLY A 509 -5.44 27.54 -16.86
N ALA A 510 -6.54 27.04 -17.42
CA ALA A 510 -7.86 27.61 -17.20
C ALA A 510 -8.34 27.37 -15.75
N SER A 511 -8.36 28.43 -14.95
CA SER A 511 -8.62 28.35 -13.52
C SER A 511 -10.02 28.85 -13.17
N THR A 512 -10.71 28.17 -12.26
CA THR A 512 -11.99 28.65 -11.71
C THR A 512 -11.83 28.94 -10.22
N MET A 513 -12.13 30.16 -9.81
CA MET A 513 -11.90 30.65 -8.46
C MET A 513 -13.19 31.22 -7.89
N PHE A 514 -13.67 30.62 -6.80
CA PHE A 514 -14.75 31.15 -5.98
C PHE A 514 -14.14 31.66 -4.67
N GLY A 515 -13.95 32.97 -4.56
CA GLY A 515 -13.44 33.62 -3.36
C GLY A 515 -14.57 33.93 -2.37
N THR A 516 -14.30 33.75 -1.09
CA THR A 516 -15.07 34.32 0.03
C THR A 516 -14.27 35.42 0.72
N ALA A 517 -14.85 36.12 1.70
CA ALA A 517 -14.24 37.24 2.44
C ALA A 517 -12.72 37.08 2.68
N GLY A 518 -11.89 38.07 2.33
CA GLY A 518 -10.42 37.95 2.38
C GLY A 518 -9.73 38.69 1.23
N SER A 519 -8.44 38.39 0.98
CA SER A 519 -7.65 38.97 -0.14
C SER A 519 -7.21 37.88 -1.11
N LEU A 520 -7.62 37.96 -2.38
CA LEU A 520 -7.24 37.09 -3.51
C LEU A 520 -6.18 37.79 -4.37
N ILE A 521 -5.11 37.08 -4.77
CA ILE A 521 -4.11 37.58 -5.74
C ILE A 521 -3.98 36.58 -6.88
N TYR A 522 -4.69 36.77 -7.99
CA TYR A 522 -4.68 35.85 -9.12
C TYR A 522 -3.78 36.34 -10.25
N THR A 523 -2.86 35.51 -10.73
CA THR A 523 -2.04 35.77 -11.91
C THR A 523 -2.41 34.82 -13.04
N GLY A 524 -2.95 35.34 -14.15
CA GLY A 524 -3.16 34.59 -15.37
C GLY A 524 -1.86 34.50 -16.16
N GLY A 525 -1.05 33.47 -15.90
CA GLY A 525 0.34 33.40 -16.40
C GLY A 525 0.51 33.08 -17.90
N GLY A 526 -0.57 32.78 -18.64
CA GLY A 526 -0.44 32.31 -20.04
C GLY A 526 -1.70 32.38 -20.91
N SER A 527 -1.97 31.30 -21.65
CA SER A 527 -3.07 31.22 -22.63
C SER A 527 -4.40 30.72 -22.05
N GLY A 528 -4.41 30.24 -20.80
CA GLY A 528 -5.61 29.75 -20.12
C GLY A 528 -6.58 30.87 -19.75
N SER A 529 -7.89 30.60 -19.90
CA SER A 529 -8.95 31.53 -19.51
C SER A 529 -9.34 31.35 -18.04
N GLY A 530 -9.48 32.45 -17.30
CA GLY A 530 -9.80 32.44 -15.87
C GLY A 530 -11.26 32.83 -15.60
N LEU A 531 -11.93 32.15 -14.67
CA LEU A 531 -13.18 32.60 -14.05
C LEU A 531 -12.92 32.94 -12.58
N VAL A 532 -13.18 34.18 -12.18
CA VAL A 532 -13.00 34.64 -10.80
C VAL A 532 -14.29 35.25 -10.28
N LEU A 533 -14.83 34.70 -9.19
CA LEU A 533 -15.92 35.31 -8.44
C LEU A 533 -15.43 35.71 -7.06
N LEU A 534 -15.34 37.01 -6.81
CA LEU A 534 -14.96 37.57 -5.51
C LEU A 534 -16.16 37.59 -4.57
N GLY A 535 -15.95 37.17 -3.33
CA GLY A 535 -16.96 37.20 -2.27
C GLY A 535 -17.24 38.61 -1.77
N SER A 536 -18.37 38.76 -1.05
CA SER A 536 -18.74 40.05 -0.45
C SER A 536 -17.65 40.57 0.50
N GLY A 537 -17.30 41.85 0.36
CA GLY A 537 -16.26 42.52 1.17
C GLY A 537 -14.82 42.06 0.94
N SER A 538 -14.56 41.21 -0.06
CA SER A 538 -13.21 40.73 -0.36
C SER A 538 -12.37 41.74 -1.16
N LYS A 539 -11.06 41.52 -1.20
CA LYS A 539 -10.12 42.21 -2.07
C LYS A 539 -9.64 41.25 -3.13
N GLY A 540 -9.67 41.63 -4.40
CA GLY A 540 -9.09 40.86 -5.49
C GLY A 540 -8.03 41.69 -6.20
N GLU A 541 -6.87 41.10 -6.39
CA GLU A 541 -5.81 41.62 -7.24
C GLU A 541 -5.61 40.62 -8.37
N LEU A 542 -5.96 41.02 -9.59
CA LEU A 542 -6.04 40.13 -10.75
C LEU A 542 -5.07 40.63 -11.81
N TYR A 543 -4.29 39.72 -12.39
CA TYR A 543 -3.37 40.01 -13.49
C TYR A 543 -3.80 39.21 -14.73
N GLY A 544 -4.06 39.90 -15.84
CA GLY A 544 -4.40 39.32 -17.13
C GLY A 544 -3.19 38.71 -17.84
N GLY A 545 -3.43 37.70 -18.67
CA GLY A 545 -2.41 37.05 -19.51
C GLY A 545 -2.41 37.58 -20.95
N ASP A 546 -1.48 37.11 -21.78
CA ASP A 546 -1.32 37.61 -23.16
C ASP A 546 -2.33 37.03 -24.17
N ALA A 547 -2.97 35.89 -23.87
CA ALA A 547 -3.90 35.23 -24.80
C ALA A 547 -5.19 34.69 -24.18
N GLY A 548 -5.17 34.32 -22.89
CA GLY A 548 -6.35 33.82 -22.19
C GLY A 548 -7.31 34.94 -21.80
N THR A 549 -8.63 34.68 -21.86
CA THR A 549 -9.64 35.65 -21.40
C THR A 549 -9.94 35.47 -19.92
N MET A 550 -10.02 36.56 -19.17
CA MET A 550 -10.52 36.62 -17.81
C MET A 550 -12.00 36.98 -17.81
N LEU A 551 -12.79 36.25 -17.02
CA LEU A 551 -14.11 36.65 -16.60
C LEU A 551 -14.10 36.82 -15.07
N ALA A 552 -14.20 38.06 -14.59
CA ALA A 552 -14.15 38.34 -13.16
C ALA A 552 -15.33 39.17 -12.67
N PHE A 553 -15.87 38.80 -11.50
CA PHE A 553 -17.02 39.45 -10.88
C PHE A 553 -16.74 39.81 -9.42
N GLY A 554 -16.96 41.07 -9.05
CA GLY A 554 -17.02 41.56 -7.69
C GLY A 554 -18.43 41.47 -7.10
N GLN A 555 -18.57 40.92 -5.89
CA GLN A 555 -19.81 41.00 -5.11
C GLN A 555 -19.91 42.31 -4.30
N SER A 556 -20.93 42.41 -3.44
CA SER A 556 -21.17 43.59 -2.61
C SER A 556 -19.96 43.96 -1.75
N GLY A 557 -19.51 45.21 -1.84
CA GLY A 557 -18.37 45.74 -1.08
C GLY A 557 -16.99 45.16 -1.47
N ALA A 558 -16.89 44.33 -2.50
CA ALA A 558 -15.60 43.81 -2.95
C ALA A 558 -14.76 44.92 -3.60
N THR A 559 -13.46 44.99 -3.26
CA THR A 559 -12.49 45.85 -3.96
C THR A 559 -11.74 45.02 -4.99
N LEU A 560 -11.72 45.45 -6.24
CA LEU A 560 -11.09 44.72 -7.34
C LEU A 560 -10.05 45.58 -8.03
N THR A 561 -8.79 45.15 -8.02
CA THR A 561 -7.73 45.73 -8.84
C THR A 561 -7.40 44.74 -9.96
N TYR A 562 -7.47 45.20 -11.21
CA TYR A 562 -7.15 44.40 -12.38
C TYR A 562 -6.06 45.06 -13.21
N TYR A 563 -4.95 44.34 -13.38
CA TYR A 563 -3.85 44.69 -14.27
C TYR A 563 -4.01 43.89 -15.56
N GLY A 564 -4.32 44.56 -16.67
CA GLY A 564 -4.59 43.89 -17.94
C GLY A 564 -3.35 43.35 -18.65
N GLY A 565 -3.56 42.29 -19.43
CA GLY A 565 -2.54 41.67 -20.27
C GLY A 565 -2.52 42.24 -21.70
N ASN A 566 -1.49 41.89 -22.48
CA ASN A 566 -1.36 42.34 -23.86
C ASN A 566 -2.16 41.41 -24.80
N GLY A 567 -3.40 41.75 -25.12
CA GLY A 567 -4.15 41.11 -26.22
C GLY A 567 -5.31 40.20 -25.82
N SER A 568 -5.54 39.96 -24.53
CA SER A 568 -6.72 39.27 -24.02
C SER A 568 -8.00 40.09 -24.20
N ARG A 569 -9.16 39.42 -24.29
CA ARG A 569 -10.49 40.04 -24.30
C ARG A 569 -11.19 39.80 -22.97
N ASP A 570 -10.75 40.54 -21.97
CA ASP A 570 -11.22 40.33 -20.60
C ASP A 570 -12.56 40.98 -20.34
N THR A 571 -13.39 40.33 -19.52
CA THR A 571 -14.64 40.89 -19.02
C THR A 571 -14.55 40.99 -17.50
N ILE A 572 -14.47 42.21 -17.00
CA ILE A 572 -14.32 42.46 -15.57
C ILE A 572 -15.49 43.31 -15.09
N GLN A 573 -16.17 42.84 -14.05
CA GLN A 573 -17.30 43.53 -13.47
C GLN A 573 -17.09 43.75 -11.98
N GLY A 574 -17.13 45.01 -11.56
CA GLY A 574 -17.19 45.40 -10.16
C GLY A 574 -18.56 45.11 -9.52
N GLY A 575 -18.61 45.28 -8.21
CA GLY A 575 -19.81 45.08 -7.40
C GLY A 575 -20.39 46.40 -6.88
N SER A 576 -20.49 46.55 -5.56
CA SER A 576 -20.78 47.83 -4.90
C SER A 576 -19.56 48.44 -4.19
N GLY A 577 -18.41 47.75 -4.23
CA GLY A 577 -17.12 48.31 -3.84
C GLY A 577 -16.35 48.84 -5.06
N ASN A 578 -15.12 49.31 -4.82
CA ASN A 578 -14.33 49.98 -5.84
C ASN A 578 -13.66 48.99 -6.81
N ILE A 579 -13.62 49.35 -8.10
CA ILE A 579 -12.76 48.70 -9.10
C ILE A 579 -11.69 49.66 -9.62
N THR A 580 -10.47 49.16 -9.72
CA THR A 580 -9.35 49.78 -10.42
C THR A 580 -8.93 48.88 -11.58
N VAL A 581 -8.89 49.41 -12.80
CA VAL A 581 -8.39 48.70 -13.99
C VAL A 581 -7.24 49.49 -14.59
N GLU A 582 -6.10 48.83 -14.80
CA GLU A 582 -4.90 49.43 -15.38
C GLU A 582 -4.39 48.60 -16.57
N GLY A 583 -4.01 49.27 -17.66
CA GLY A 583 -3.30 48.64 -18.78
C GLY A 583 -4.10 47.62 -19.58
N ALA A 584 -5.43 47.57 -19.40
CA ALA A 584 -6.26 46.56 -20.04
C ALA A 584 -6.54 46.87 -21.51
N THR A 585 -6.59 45.83 -22.34
CA THR A 585 -6.80 45.97 -23.79
C THR A 585 -7.95 45.12 -24.29
N ASN A 586 -8.62 45.54 -25.37
CA ASN A 586 -9.67 44.78 -26.09
C ASN A 586 -10.81 44.20 -25.23
N GLY A 587 -11.02 44.70 -24.02
CA GLY A 587 -11.90 44.12 -23.00
C GLY A 587 -13.21 44.87 -22.79
N THR A 588 -14.07 44.32 -21.93
CA THR A 588 -15.30 44.95 -21.46
C THR A 588 -15.26 45.10 -19.95
N PHE A 589 -15.43 46.33 -19.46
CA PHE A 589 -15.27 46.67 -18.05
C PHE A 589 -16.52 47.32 -17.50
N PHE A 590 -17.03 46.81 -16.39
CA PHE A 590 -18.18 47.37 -15.69
C PHE A 590 -17.73 47.82 -14.30
N ALA A 591 -17.93 49.10 -13.99
CA ALA A 591 -17.64 49.68 -12.69
C ALA A 591 -18.47 49.03 -11.57
N GLY A 592 -19.70 48.62 -11.89
CA GLY A 592 -20.65 48.02 -10.95
C GLY A 592 -21.80 48.99 -10.63
N SER A 593 -22.30 48.93 -9.40
CA SER A 593 -23.46 49.72 -8.94
C SER A 593 -23.12 50.90 -8.04
N ALA A 594 -21.92 50.91 -7.45
CA ALA A 594 -21.43 51.93 -6.52
C ALA A 594 -19.89 51.90 -6.49
N GLY A 595 -19.30 52.57 -5.50
CA GLY A 595 -17.85 52.71 -5.38
C GLY A 595 -17.32 53.87 -6.22
N SER A 596 -16.09 54.30 -5.92
CA SER A 596 -15.35 55.25 -6.76
C SER A 596 -14.38 54.47 -7.61
N ASN A 597 -14.73 54.29 -8.87
CA ASN A 597 -14.06 53.37 -9.77
C ASN A 597 -13.08 54.11 -10.69
N VAL A 598 -11.93 53.50 -10.97
CA VAL A 598 -10.93 54.05 -11.88
C VAL A 598 -10.65 53.01 -12.96
N ILE A 599 -11.05 53.28 -14.20
CA ILE A 599 -10.91 52.32 -15.29
C ILE A 599 -10.12 52.94 -16.43
N ASP A 600 -8.87 52.52 -16.57
CA ASP A 600 -7.96 52.96 -17.62
C ASP A 600 -7.79 51.82 -18.65
N VAL A 601 -8.29 52.04 -19.86
CA VAL A 601 -8.28 51.05 -20.95
C VAL A 601 -7.51 51.50 -22.16
N THR A 602 -7.02 50.53 -22.94
CA THR A 602 -6.25 50.75 -24.15
C THR A 602 -6.78 49.94 -25.31
N ARG A 603 -7.09 50.58 -26.45
CA ARG A 603 -7.60 49.95 -27.69
C ARG A 603 -8.88 49.11 -27.55
N ASN A 604 -9.84 49.34 -28.45
CA ASN A 604 -11.02 48.48 -28.68
C ASN A 604 -11.75 48.01 -27.42
N SER A 605 -11.75 48.82 -26.35
CA SER A 605 -12.30 48.46 -25.05
C SER A 605 -13.62 49.18 -24.81
N THR A 606 -14.56 48.51 -24.15
CA THR A 606 -15.84 49.11 -23.77
C THR A 606 -15.91 49.23 -22.26
N VAL A 607 -16.21 50.42 -21.74
CA VAL A 607 -16.25 50.71 -20.32
C VAL A 607 -17.59 51.30 -19.93
N PHE A 608 -18.19 50.74 -18.89
CA PHE A 608 -19.43 51.22 -18.29
C PHE A 608 -19.16 51.69 -16.86
N GLY A 609 -19.41 52.97 -16.61
CA GLY A 609 -19.49 53.56 -15.28
C GLY A 609 -20.71 53.04 -14.50
N GLY A 610 -20.69 53.26 -13.20
CA GLY A 610 -21.64 52.79 -12.22
C GLY A 610 -22.27 53.95 -11.45
N GLY A 611 -21.81 54.17 -10.23
CA GLY A 611 -22.33 55.18 -9.30
C GLY A 611 -21.53 56.48 -9.31
N ASP A 612 -21.57 57.20 -8.19
CA ASP A 612 -20.86 58.47 -8.03
C ASP A 612 -19.34 58.32 -7.91
N GLY A 613 -18.61 59.17 -8.62
CA GLY A 613 -17.16 59.36 -8.45
C GLY A 613 -16.29 58.53 -9.40
N ASP A 614 -16.88 57.98 -10.46
CA ASP A 614 -16.17 57.15 -11.42
C ASP A 614 -15.28 57.97 -12.37
N ILE A 615 -14.12 57.41 -12.70
CA ILE A 615 -13.17 57.98 -13.67
C ILE A 615 -12.85 56.92 -14.71
N LEU A 616 -13.25 57.18 -15.96
CA LEU A 616 -13.06 56.30 -17.10
C LEU A 616 -12.10 56.96 -18.09
N ARG A 617 -10.98 56.31 -18.41
CA ARG A 617 -9.97 56.85 -19.33
C ARG A 617 -9.69 55.90 -20.48
N SER A 618 -9.56 56.51 -21.65
CA SER A 618 -9.27 55.86 -22.92
C SER A 618 -7.85 56.21 -23.38
N HIS A 619 -7.09 55.17 -23.75
CA HIS A 619 -5.81 55.27 -24.43
C HIS A 619 -5.87 54.50 -25.78
N GLY A 620 -5.30 55.02 -26.86
CA GLY A 620 -5.37 54.36 -28.17
C GLY A 620 -6.77 54.33 -28.80
N GLU A 621 -6.94 53.63 -29.93
CA GLU A 621 -8.14 53.77 -30.79
C GLU A 621 -9.32 52.85 -30.42
N GLY A 622 -10.54 53.22 -30.81
CA GLY A 622 -11.69 52.30 -30.81
C GLY A 622 -12.33 52.04 -29.45
N ASN A 623 -12.05 52.86 -28.43
CA ASN A 623 -12.66 52.71 -27.11
C ASN A 623 -14.03 53.39 -27.02
N VAL A 624 -14.91 52.78 -26.23
CA VAL A 624 -16.22 53.31 -25.88
C VAL A 624 -16.30 53.47 -24.36
N LEU A 625 -16.58 54.68 -23.90
CA LEU A 625 -16.78 54.99 -22.49
C LEU A 625 -18.24 55.41 -22.28
N GLN A 626 -18.93 54.83 -21.32
CA GLN A 626 -20.30 55.17 -20.98
C GLN A 626 -20.40 55.52 -19.50
N ALA A 627 -20.90 56.72 -19.20
CA ALA A 627 -21.20 57.12 -17.84
C ALA A 627 -22.38 56.32 -17.27
N GLY A 628 -22.38 56.14 -15.96
CA GLY A 628 -23.45 55.47 -15.25
C GLY A 628 -24.50 56.43 -14.69
N SER A 629 -24.98 56.11 -13.50
CA SER A 629 -25.68 57.06 -12.63
C SER A 629 -24.67 57.92 -11.87
N GLY A 630 -25.08 59.11 -11.42
CA GLY A 630 -24.22 59.94 -10.60
C GLY A 630 -23.11 60.68 -11.38
N ASN A 631 -22.11 61.17 -10.65
CA ASN A 631 -21.03 61.97 -11.21
C ASN A 631 -19.92 61.09 -11.82
N THR A 632 -19.65 61.21 -13.12
CA THR A 632 -18.60 60.44 -13.81
C THR A 632 -17.67 61.36 -14.60
N THR A 633 -16.37 61.07 -14.60
CA THR A 633 -15.39 61.70 -15.49
C THR A 633 -15.01 60.74 -16.62
N LEU A 634 -15.14 61.19 -17.87
CA LEU A 634 -14.79 60.44 -19.07
C LEU A 634 -13.68 61.20 -19.79
N SER A 635 -12.56 60.55 -20.09
CA SER A 635 -11.43 61.21 -20.75
C SER A 635 -10.84 60.39 -21.89
N GLY A 636 -10.66 61.05 -23.03
CA GLY A 636 -10.05 60.50 -24.23
C GLY A 636 -8.53 60.63 -24.25
N TYR A 637 -7.93 61.39 -23.34
CA TYR A 637 -6.47 61.62 -23.26
C TYR A 637 -5.79 61.75 -24.65
N TRP A 638 -4.93 60.80 -25.03
CA TRP A 638 -4.17 60.78 -26.29
C TRP A 638 -4.77 59.79 -27.32
N ALA A 639 -5.94 59.21 -27.06
CA ALA A 639 -6.61 58.26 -27.92
C ALA A 639 -7.12 58.92 -29.21
N PRO A 640 -6.83 58.38 -30.40
CA PRO A 640 -7.53 58.81 -31.61
C PRO A 640 -8.96 58.26 -31.63
N GLY A 641 -9.92 59.13 -31.31
CA GLY A 641 -11.36 58.95 -31.51
C GLY A 641 -12.04 58.06 -30.48
N THR A 642 -12.39 58.65 -29.33
CA THR A 642 -13.14 57.99 -28.25
C THR A 642 -14.63 58.28 -28.38
N VAL A 643 -15.47 57.25 -28.23
CA VAL A 643 -16.93 57.44 -28.12
C VAL A 643 -17.30 57.53 -26.65
N MET A 644 -17.92 58.64 -26.26
CA MET A 644 -18.35 58.91 -24.89
C MET A 644 -19.87 59.04 -24.84
N PHE A 645 -20.52 58.21 -24.03
CA PHE A 645 -21.95 58.31 -23.74
C PHE A 645 -22.17 58.96 -22.38
N ALA A 646 -22.97 60.02 -22.34
CA ALA A 646 -23.47 60.58 -21.10
C ALA A 646 -24.46 59.61 -20.43
N GLY A 647 -24.57 59.74 -19.11
CA GLY A 647 -25.41 58.90 -18.26
C GLY A 647 -26.57 59.70 -17.69
N THR A 648 -27.18 59.19 -16.61
CA THR A 648 -28.33 59.86 -15.96
C THR A 648 -27.93 60.91 -14.93
N GLY A 649 -26.66 60.90 -14.49
CA GLY A 649 -26.10 61.90 -13.57
C GLY A 649 -25.33 63.01 -14.31
N ASN A 650 -24.28 63.56 -13.69
CA ASN A 650 -23.48 64.63 -14.29
C ASN A 650 -22.17 64.04 -14.85
N ALA A 651 -21.94 64.11 -16.16
CA ALA A 651 -20.69 63.69 -16.76
C ALA A 651 -19.76 64.87 -17.05
N LEU A 652 -18.49 64.74 -16.67
CA LEU A 652 -17.40 65.56 -17.20
C LEU A 652 -16.72 64.78 -18.32
N MET A 653 -16.95 65.16 -19.56
CA MET A 653 -16.37 64.55 -20.75
C MET A 653 -15.21 65.42 -21.28
N ALA A 654 -14.04 64.83 -21.47
CA ALA A 654 -12.88 65.49 -22.02
C ALA A 654 -12.43 64.78 -23.29
N GLY A 655 -12.58 65.44 -24.43
CA GLY A 655 -12.10 64.95 -25.73
C GLY A 655 -10.60 64.70 -25.74
N SER A 656 -10.14 64.03 -26.79
CA SER A 656 -8.72 63.79 -27.01
C SER A 656 -7.98 65.09 -27.33
N VAL A 657 -6.70 65.15 -26.98
CA VAL A 657 -5.84 66.30 -27.29
C VAL A 657 -5.34 66.29 -28.75
N SER A 658 -5.73 65.30 -29.55
CA SER A 658 -5.27 65.13 -30.93
C SER A 658 -6.16 65.88 -31.92
N MET A 659 -5.59 66.79 -32.70
CA MET A 659 -6.35 67.63 -33.66
C MET A 659 -6.89 66.90 -34.90
N LYS A 660 -6.68 65.58 -35.00
CA LYS A 660 -7.11 64.73 -36.13
C LYS A 660 -8.03 63.59 -35.71
N ALA A 661 -8.23 63.43 -34.41
CA ALA A 661 -9.06 62.40 -33.83
C ALA A 661 -10.50 62.91 -33.77
N VAL A 662 -11.46 62.09 -34.22
CA VAL A 662 -12.89 62.42 -34.13
C VAL A 662 -13.42 61.84 -32.84
N ASP A 663 -13.65 62.68 -31.84
CA ASP A 663 -14.34 62.27 -30.63
C ASP A 663 -15.86 62.39 -30.82
N ILE A 664 -16.59 61.42 -30.27
CA ILE A 664 -18.05 61.39 -30.33
C ILE A 664 -18.60 61.55 -28.93
N PHE A 665 -19.36 62.61 -28.71
CA PHE A 665 -20.10 62.84 -27.46
C PHE A 665 -21.58 62.56 -27.70
N ALA A 666 -22.06 61.48 -27.12
CA ALA A 666 -23.37 60.93 -27.40
C ALA A 666 -24.31 61.07 -26.19
N PHE A 667 -25.54 61.49 -26.47
CA PHE A 667 -26.63 61.64 -25.52
C PHE A 667 -27.82 60.82 -26.00
N THR A 668 -28.37 59.97 -25.15
CA THR A 668 -29.49 59.08 -25.51
C THR A 668 -30.75 59.52 -24.81
N ASN A 669 -31.83 59.76 -25.57
CA ASN A 669 -33.11 60.25 -25.04
C ASN A 669 -33.66 59.33 -23.94
N GLY A 670 -33.92 59.89 -22.77
CA GLY A 670 -34.44 59.16 -21.61
C GLY A 670 -33.41 58.28 -20.88
N ARG A 671 -32.13 58.33 -21.30
CA ARG A 671 -30.98 57.75 -20.59
C ARG A 671 -29.89 58.80 -20.29
N GLY A 672 -30.00 60.00 -20.85
CA GLY A 672 -29.30 61.20 -20.42
C GLY A 672 -29.96 61.85 -19.20
N GLY A 673 -29.27 62.78 -18.56
CA GLY A 673 -29.77 63.54 -17.44
C GLY A 673 -28.75 64.52 -16.88
N GLY A 674 -29.07 65.16 -15.76
CA GLY A 674 -28.11 66.00 -15.04
C GLY A 674 -27.59 67.20 -15.85
N SER A 675 -26.35 67.59 -15.53
CA SER A 675 -25.62 68.70 -16.13
C SER A 675 -24.24 68.22 -16.57
N ASP A 676 -24.12 67.96 -17.87
CA ASP A 676 -22.92 67.45 -18.50
C ASP A 676 -22.03 68.58 -18.99
N THR A 677 -20.72 68.42 -18.80
CA THR A 677 -19.71 69.36 -19.29
C THR A 677 -18.78 68.65 -20.26
N ILE A 678 -18.65 69.18 -21.47
CA ILE A 678 -17.72 68.72 -22.47
C ILE A 678 -16.58 69.73 -22.58
N SER A 679 -15.35 69.25 -22.46
CA SER A 679 -14.12 70.01 -22.66
C SER A 679 -13.31 69.41 -23.82
N GLY A 680 -12.53 70.24 -24.50
CA GLY A 680 -11.68 69.80 -25.62
C GLY A 680 -12.42 69.54 -26.94
N PHE A 681 -13.69 69.96 -27.08
CA PHE A 681 -14.46 69.79 -28.31
C PHE A 681 -13.88 70.61 -29.47
N GLN A 682 -13.53 69.92 -30.55
CA GLN A 682 -12.96 70.47 -31.77
C GLN A 682 -14.03 70.59 -32.85
N LYS A 683 -14.48 71.83 -33.07
CA LYS A 683 -15.47 72.15 -34.10
C LYS A 683 -15.05 71.65 -35.49
N GLY A 684 -15.98 70.97 -36.17
CA GLY A 684 -15.77 70.43 -37.52
C GLY A 684 -14.98 69.12 -37.58
N VAL A 685 -14.44 68.65 -36.45
CA VAL A 685 -13.77 67.36 -36.30
C VAL A 685 -14.64 66.45 -35.44
N ASP A 686 -14.95 66.87 -34.22
CA ASP A 686 -15.75 66.11 -33.26
C ASP A 686 -17.25 66.14 -33.59
N ARG A 687 -17.99 65.19 -33.00
CA ARG A 687 -19.43 65.01 -33.24
C ARG A 687 -20.22 65.00 -31.94
N LEU A 688 -21.31 65.76 -31.93
CA LEU A 688 -22.38 65.59 -30.96
C LEU A 688 -23.43 64.65 -31.58
N VAL A 689 -23.83 63.61 -30.85
CA VAL A 689 -24.82 62.64 -31.34
C VAL A 689 -26.00 62.58 -30.38
N PHE A 690 -27.20 62.83 -30.88
CA PHE A 690 -28.43 62.86 -30.08
C PHE A 690 -29.31 61.66 -30.42
N ASN A 691 -28.98 60.50 -29.86
CA ASN A 691 -29.65 59.25 -30.16
C ASN A 691 -31.06 59.21 -29.56
N GLY A 692 -32.07 58.88 -30.37
CA GLY A 692 -33.46 58.77 -29.94
C GLY A 692 -34.21 60.09 -29.75
N PHE A 693 -33.60 61.23 -30.10
CA PHE A 693 -34.29 62.52 -30.21
C PHE A 693 -34.81 62.72 -31.64
N SER A 694 -36.03 63.23 -31.79
CA SER A 694 -36.55 63.65 -33.10
C SER A 694 -35.82 64.90 -33.61
N GLU A 695 -35.83 65.12 -34.93
CA GLU A 695 -35.24 66.34 -35.53
C GLU A 695 -35.80 67.61 -34.89
N GLN A 696 -37.11 67.66 -34.60
CA GLN A 696 -37.74 68.81 -33.94
C GLN A 696 -37.19 69.04 -32.53
N GLN A 697 -36.87 67.98 -31.78
CA GLN A 697 -36.29 68.09 -30.44
C GLN A 697 -34.84 68.58 -30.50
N VAL A 698 -34.07 68.11 -31.48
CA VAL A 698 -32.68 68.55 -31.71
C VAL A 698 -32.66 70.02 -32.16
N ASP A 699 -33.55 70.42 -33.06
CA ASP A 699 -33.71 71.81 -33.50
C ASP A 699 -34.11 72.71 -32.32
N ALA A 700 -35.07 72.27 -31.49
CA ALA A 700 -35.47 73.00 -30.29
C ALA A 700 -34.28 73.21 -29.35
N ALA A 701 -33.46 72.18 -29.11
CA ALA A 701 -32.25 72.29 -28.29
C ALA A 701 -31.25 73.29 -28.90
N TYR A 702 -31.04 73.26 -30.22
CA TYR A 702 -30.18 74.23 -30.92
C TYR A 702 -30.62 75.68 -30.68
N PHE A 703 -31.92 75.97 -30.70
CA PHE A 703 -32.44 77.31 -30.42
C PHE A 703 -32.32 77.75 -28.95
N THR A 704 -32.05 76.82 -28.01
CA THR A 704 -31.79 77.17 -26.60
C THR A 704 -30.35 77.61 -26.33
N MET A 705 -29.46 77.56 -27.32
CA MET A 705 -28.05 77.89 -27.13
C MET A 705 -27.82 79.28 -26.56
N ARG A 706 -27.04 79.35 -25.48
CA ARG A 706 -26.59 80.60 -24.85
C ARG A 706 -25.07 80.55 -24.65
N PRO A 707 -24.29 81.40 -25.34
CA PRO A 707 -22.90 81.60 -24.97
C PRO A 707 -22.80 82.36 -23.65
N ASP A 708 -21.83 82.02 -22.81
CA ASP A 708 -21.51 82.74 -21.58
C ASP A 708 -20.34 83.74 -21.78
N THR A 709 -20.03 84.53 -20.75
CA THR A 709 -18.92 85.49 -20.77
C THR A 709 -17.54 84.82 -20.71
N ALA A 710 -17.48 83.53 -20.39
CA ALA A 710 -16.25 82.73 -20.33
C ALA A 710 -15.94 82.01 -21.65
N GLY A 711 -16.77 82.18 -22.69
CA GLY A 711 -16.59 81.58 -24.01
C GLY A 711 -17.11 80.14 -24.12
N ASN A 712 -17.94 79.70 -23.17
CA ASN A 712 -18.63 78.42 -23.20
C ASN A 712 -19.99 78.58 -23.86
N VAL A 713 -20.57 77.50 -24.37
CA VAL A 713 -21.96 77.46 -24.83
C VAL A 713 -22.77 76.44 -24.05
N HIS A 714 -23.98 76.84 -23.65
CA HIS A 714 -24.92 75.99 -22.92
C HIS A 714 -26.18 75.77 -23.75
N PHE A 715 -26.73 74.56 -23.71
CA PHE A 715 -28.04 74.25 -24.27
C PHE A 715 -28.71 73.11 -23.49
N THR A 716 -30.00 72.91 -23.68
CA THR A 716 -30.78 71.90 -22.94
C THR A 716 -31.57 71.05 -23.92
N LEU A 717 -31.52 69.74 -23.72
CA LEU A 717 -32.29 68.77 -24.49
C LEU A 717 -33.72 68.64 -23.94
N SER A 718 -34.63 68.08 -24.72
CA SER A 718 -36.04 67.95 -24.34
C SER A 718 -36.29 67.06 -23.10
N ASP A 719 -35.33 66.23 -22.72
CA ASP A 719 -35.38 65.41 -21.49
C ASP A 719 -34.78 66.11 -20.25
N ASN A 720 -34.46 67.40 -20.37
CA ASN A 720 -33.81 68.26 -19.38
C ASN A 720 -32.31 67.98 -19.14
N THR A 721 -31.65 67.18 -19.97
CA THR A 721 -30.19 67.09 -19.99
C THR A 721 -29.61 68.46 -20.33
N ARG A 722 -28.78 69.02 -19.45
CA ARG A 722 -28.10 70.30 -19.68
C ARG A 722 -26.68 70.04 -20.15
N ILE A 723 -26.30 70.61 -21.29
CA ILE A 723 -24.98 70.40 -21.88
C ILE A 723 -24.24 71.73 -21.89
N THR A 724 -23.02 71.72 -21.37
CA THR A 724 -22.07 72.83 -21.42
C THR A 724 -20.86 72.43 -22.24
N LEU A 725 -20.56 73.16 -23.31
CA LEU A 725 -19.33 73.01 -24.09
C LEU A 725 -18.35 74.10 -23.72
N GLN A 726 -17.21 73.71 -23.15
CA GLN A 726 -16.21 74.62 -22.67
C GLN A 726 -15.33 75.15 -23.81
N GLY A 727 -15.16 76.47 -23.89
CA GLY A 727 -14.28 77.12 -24.88
C GLY A 727 -14.76 77.05 -26.33
N VAL A 728 -16.03 76.71 -26.57
CA VAL A 728 -16.66 76.69 -27.89
C VAL A 728 -17.69 77.83 -27.96
N PRO A 729 -17.38 78.97 -28.60
CA PRO A 729 -18.23 80.16 -28.53
C PRO A 729 -19.53 80.04 -29.34
N PHE A 730 -19.60 79.15 -30.35
CA PHE A 730 -20.80 78.87 -31.14
C PHE A 730 -20.70 77.58 -31.96
N LEU A 731 -21.84 76.92 -32.15
CA LEU A 731 -22.01 75.73 -33.00
C LEU A 731 -22.92 76.01 -34.20
N PHE A 732 -22.76 75.22 -35.25
CA PHE A 732 -23.70 75.16 -36.37
C PHE A 732 -24.66 73.98 -36.21
N ARG A 733 -25.83 74.06 -36.85
CA ARG A 733 -26.78 72.94 -36.84
C ARG A 733 -26.20 71.65 -37.43
N SER A 734 -25.21 71.74 -38.31
CA SER A 734 -24.46 70.61 -38.88
C SER A 734 -23.54 69.89 -37.87
N ASP A 735 -23.24 70.51 -36.74
CA ASP A 735 -22.43 69.92 -35.66
C ASP A 735 -23.28 68.95 -34.78
N PHE A 736 -24.61 68.94 -34.99
CA PHE A 736 -25.59 68.07 -34.35
C PHE A 736 -25.88 66.91 -35.29
N GLY A 737 -25.33 65.74 -34.95
CA GLY A 737 -25.50 64.49 -35.69
C GLY A 737 -26.73 63.69 -35.32
#